data_AF-A0A8C2M085-F1
#
_entry.id   AF-A0A8C2M085-F1
#
_cell.length_a   1.000
_cell.length_b   1.000
_cell.length_c   1.000
_cell.angle_alpha   90.00
_cell.angle_beta   90.00
_cell.angle_gamma   90.00
#
_symmetry.space_group_name_H-M   'P 1'
#
loop_
_entity.id
_entity.type
_entity.pdbx_description
1 polymer ?
#
loop_
_entity_poly.entity_id
_entity_poly.type
_entity_poly.pdbx_seq_one_letter_code
_entity_poly.pdbx_strand_id
1 'polypeptide(L)'
;RMGTRDTSSLISREPEPSFQRSEQSKDSIFFRDGTRQIDFVLSYVEDTKKDSELKAERRREFEQNLRKTGLELEIEDKSNSEDGKTFFVKIHAPWEVLLTYAEVLGIKMPIKLSDIPRPNYLPLSYMLGPVKLPATVKYPHPEYFTAQFSRPRQELFLIEDEATFFPSSTRNRIVYYILSRCPFGVEEGKKKIGIERLLNSSTYLSAYPLHDGQYWKPSKSPTHINERYILRQNWARFSYFYKEQPLDLIRDYYGEKIGIYFVFLGYYTEMLLIAALVGLACFIYGLLSMENNQTSMEICDPNIGGQMIMCPLCDEVCDYWRLNTTCLHSKFSHLFDNESTVFFAIFMGIWVTLFLEFWKQRQARLEYEWDLVDFEEEQQQLQLRPEFEAMCKLKKMNPVTKEMEPYMPLCHRIPWYFVSGTTVTFGMGLLLSSMVSIIVYRLSVFATFASFMESEATLQNVKSFFTPQLATNLSGSCLNCIAILILNFFYERISAWITKMEIPRTYQEYESSLTLKMFLFQFVNYYSACFYVAFFKGKLVGYPGKYTYMFNLWRSEECDPAGCLVELTTQLTIIMIAKQLFGNIHEAFQPLIFNWWRRRKSRTNSEKLYSRWEQDNDLQVFGQLGLFYEYLETVIQFGFVTLFVASFPLAPLFALINNIMEIRVDAWKLTTQYRRPVAAKAHSIGIWQDILYGMAIVSVATNAFIVAFTSDIIPRLVYFYAYSKNSTEPLSGYVNNSLSVFLIDDFPNHTVPMGKKDFITCSTSCFCLNSYW
;
A
#
# COMPACT_ATOMS: atom_id res chain seq x y z
N ARG A 1 -64.58 64.94 29.15
CA ARG A 1 -64.58 63.52 29.59
C ARG A 1 -63.56 62.78 28.72
N MET A 2 -62.57 62.15 29.35
CA MET A 2 -61.47 61.32 28.81
C MET A 2 -60.47 62.03 27.88
N GLY A 3 -59.17 62.16 28.17
CA GLY A 3 -58.32 61.54 29.19
C GLY A 3 -57.23 60.69 28.52
N THR A 4 -56.01 61.23 28.48
CA THR A 4 -54.75 60.58 28.09
C THR A 4 -54.48 59.30 28.88
N ARG A 5 -53.92 58.26 28.23
CA ARG A 5 -53.17 57.18 28.90
C ARG A 5 -52.16 56.53 27.97
N ASP A 6 -50.90 56.69 28.35
CA ASP A 6 -49.78 55.81 28.02
C ASP A 6 -50.09 54.36 28.40
N THR A 7 -49.63 53.42 27.58
CA THR A 7 -49.35 52.05 28.02
C THR A 7 -48.06 51.56 27.40
N SER A 8 -47.00 51.61 28.21
CA SER A 8 -45.84 50.75 28.14
C SER A 8 -46.26 49.27 28.20
N SER A 9 -46.05 48.50 27.14
CA SER A 9 -46.11 47.04 27.19
C SER A 9 -44.70 46.48 27.26
N LEU A 10 -44.34 45.99 28.45
CA LEU A 10 -43.20 45.14 28.72
C LEU A 10 -43.17 43.97 27.71
N ILE A 11 -42.10 43.89 26.92
CA ILE A 11 -41.75 42.67 26.19
C ILE A 11 -41.16 41.71 27.24
N SER A 12 -42.02 40.86 27.80
CA SER A 12 -41.60 39.68 28.54
C SER A 12 -40.80 38.78 27.60
N ARG A 13 -39.50 38.63 27.85
CA ARG A 13 -38.69 37.55 27.29
C ARG A 13 -39.37 36.23 27.63
N GLU A 14 -39.86 35.52 26.61
CA GLU A 14 -40.22 34.12 26.76
C GLU A 14 -38.99 33.36 27.27
N PRO A 15 -39.11 32.50 28.29
CA PRO A 15 -38.01 31.66 28.71
C PRO A 15 -37.70 30.65 27.60
N GLU A 16 -36.42 30.54 27.23
CA GLU A 16 -35.92 29.46 26.38
C GLU A 16 -36.46 28.11 26.87
N PRO A 17 -36.87 27.20 25.97
CA PRO A 17 -37.36 25.90 26.37
C PRO A 17 -36.25 25.16 27.11
N SER A 18 -36.46 24.92 28.40
CA SER A 18 -35.56 24.12 29.23
C SER A 18 -35.50 22.69 28.66
N PHE A 19 -34.42 22.38 27.96
CA PHE A 19 -34.16 21.05 27.41
C PHE A 19 -34.09 20.03 28.56
N GLN A 20 -35.00 19.05 28.59
CA GLN A 20 -35.04 18.04 29.65
C GLN A 20 -33.85 17.08 29.50
N ARG A 21 -33.07 16.93 30.59
CA ARG A 21 -31.86 16.10 30.73
C ARG A 21 -31.98 14.62 30.28
N SER A 22 -33.18 14.09 30.06
CA SER A 22 -33.44 12.64 29.90
C SER A 22 -33.79 12.17 28.49
N GLU A 23 -33.95 13.06 27.50
CA GLU A 23 -34.44 12.68 26.16
C GLU A 23 -33.42 12.84 25.03
N GLN A 24 -32.13 13.03 25.34
CA GLN A 24 -31.14 13.06 24.27
C GLN A 24 -30.89 11.66 23.72
N SER A 25 -31.10 11.50 22.41
CA SER A 25 -30.78 10.26 21.72
C SER A 25 -29.30 9.94 21.92
N LYS A 26 -29.00 8.73 22.40
CA LYS A 26 -27.63 8.24 22.55
C LYS A 26 -26.83 8.21 21.22
N ASP A 27 -27.50 8.37 20.09
CA ASP A 27 -26.90 8.46 18.76
C ASP A 27 -26.65 9.92 18.31
N SER A 28 -26.59 10.88 19.24
CA SER A 28 -26.35 12.30 18.94
C SER A 28 -24.87 12.63 18.76
N ILE A 29 -24.60 13.56 17.83
CA ILE A 29 -23.28 14.15 17.55
C ILE A 29 -23.11 15.54 18.18
N PHE A 30 -24.06 15.94 19.03
CA PHE A 30 -24.11 17.24 19.69
C PHE A 30 -23.82 17.08 21.19
N PHE A 31 -23.45 18.17 21.83
CA PHE A 31 -23.36 18.31 23.28
C PHE A 31 -24.74 18.11 23.92
N ARG A 32 -24.81 18.03 25.25
CA ARG A 32 -26.08 17.75 25.98
C ARG A 32 -27.21 18.74 25.71
N ASP A 33 -26.89 19.93 25.21
CA ASP A 33 -27.84 20.96 24.81
C ASP A 33 -28.47 20.74 23.43
N GLY A 34 -27.91 19.86 22.61
CA GLY A 34 -28.38 19.59 21.25
C GLY A 34 -28.03 20.67 20.22
N THR A 35 -27.23 21.68 20.59
CA THR A 35 -26.87 22.80 19.70
C THR A 35 -25.41 22.73 19.26
N ARG A 36 -24.49 22.47 20.19
CA ARG A 36 -23.05 22.48 19.89
C ARG A 36 -22.61 21.14 19.32
N GLN A 37 -22.05 21.16 18.11
CA GLN A 37 -21.55 19.94 17.45
C GLN A 37 -20.23 19.47 18.08
N ILE A 38 -20.08 18.16 18.26
CA ILE A 38 -18.83 17.55 18.73
C ILE A 38 -17.86 17.43 17.55
N ASP A 39 -16.74 18.16 17.62
CA ASP A 39 -15.69 18.13 16.60
C ASP A 39 -14.62 17.08 16.92
N PHE A 40 -14.33 16.87 18.21
CA PHE A 40 -13.29 15.94 18.64
C PHE A 40 -13.63 15.28 19.97
N VAL A 41 -13.10 14.07 20.17
CA VAL A 41 -13.25 13.33 21.44
C VAL A 41 -11.90 12.87 21.93
N LEU A 42 -11.63 13.10 23.22
CA LEU A 42 -10.52 12.49 23.96
C LEU A 42 -11.08 11.45 24.91
N SER A 43 -10.41 10.30 25.03
CA SER A 43 -10.74 9.28 26.03
C SER A 43 -9.58 9.00 26.96
N TYR A 44 -9.87 8.77 28.24
CA TYR A 44 -8.88 8.34 29.23
C TYR A 44 -9.50 7.44 30.30
N VAL A 45 -8.64 6.71 31.01
CA VAL A 45 -9.01 5.91 32.18
C VAL A 45 -8.18 6.39 33.37
N GLU A 46 -8.78 6.39 34.56
CA GLU A 46 -8.06 6.67 35.80
C GLU A 46 -7.24 5.44 36.20
N ASP A 47 -5.91 5.57 36.18
CA ASP A 47 -4.99 4.55 36.68
C ASP A 47 -4.99 4.54 38.22
N THR A 48 -4.81 3.38 38.84
CA THR A 48 -4.71 3.22 40.31
C THR A 48 -3.28 3.36 40.84
N LYS A 49 -2.30 3.66 39.98
CA LYS A 49 -0.86 3.71 40.31
C LYS A 49 -0.42 5.10 40.80
N LYS A 50 0.74 5.18 41.46
CA LYS A 50 1.38 6.44 41.90
C LYS A 50 1.52 7.50 40.78
N ASP A 51 1.69 7.07 39.52
CA ASP A 51 1.76 7.99 38.36
C ASP A 51 0.42 8.63 37.97
N SER A 52 -0.69 8.22 38.60
CA SER A 52 -2.03 8.71 38.30
C SER A 52 -2.20 10.19 38.63
N GLU A 53 -1.59 10.66 39.73
CA GLU A 53 -1.65 12.07 40.14
C GLU A 53 -0.96 12.97 39.11
N LEU A 54 0.26 12.61 38.69
CA LEU A 54 1.00 13.34 37.66
C LEU A 54 0.25 13.35 36.31
N LYS A 55 -0.33 12.20 35.92
CA LYS A 55 -1.15 12.13 34.70
C LYS A 55 -2.40 13.00 34.81
N ALA A 56 -3.06 13.02 35.97
CA ALA A 56 -4.24 13.83 36.22
C ALA A 56 -3.91 15.34 36.21
N GLU A 57 -2.78 15.73 36.79
CA GLU A 57 -2.29 17.11 36.76
C GLU A 57 -2.03 17.58 35.32
N ARG A 58 -1.29 16.77 34.54
CA ARG A 58 -1.05 17.06 33.11
C ARG A 58 -2.35 17.19 32.31
N ARG A 59 -3.35 16.35 32.57
CA ARG A 59 -4.68 16.48 31.93
C ARG A 59 -5.38 17.77 32.31
N ARG A 60 -5.40 18.10 33.61
CA ARG A 60 -6.04 19.33 34.10
C ARG A 60 -5.38 20.57 33.49
N GLU A 61 -4.05 20.62 33.44
CA GLU A 61 -3.32 21.72 32.82
C GLU A 61 -3.63 21.82 31.33
N PHE A 62 -3.63 20.69 30.61
CA PHE A 62 -3.96 20.64 29.19
C PHE A 62 -5.39 21.12 28.92
N GLU A 63 -6.38 20.61 29.64
CA GLU A 63 -7.80 20.99 29.49
C GLU A 63 -8.04 22.46 29.85
N GLN A 64 -7.37 22.99 30.87
CA GLN A 64 -7.42 24.41 31.20
C GLN A 64 -6.83 25.26 30.06
N ASN A 65 -5.70 24.84 29.49
CA ASN A 65 -5.08 25.56 28.38
C ASN A 65 -5.95 25.49 27.11
N LEU A 66 -6.64 24.37 26.85
CA LEU A 66 -7.63 24.28 25.76
C LEU A 66 -8.79 25.25 25.97
N ARG A 67 -9.32 25.37 27.19
CA ARG A 67 -10.36 26.37 27.51
C ARG A 67 -9.84 27.80 27.35
N LYS A 68 -8.58 28.08 27.73
CA LYS A 68 -7.94 29.39 27.51
C LYS A 68 -7.79 29.72 26.02
N THR A 69 -7.60 28.72 25.15
CA THR A 69 -7.58 28.93 23.69
C THR A 69 -8.97 29.19 23.09
N GLY A 70 -10.04 29.09 23.89
CA GLY A 70 -11.42 29.33 23.47
C GLY A 70 -12.22 28.07 23.10
N LEU A 71 -11.64 26.87 23.24
CA LEU A 71 -12.38 25.63 22.98
C LEU A 71 -13.33 25.30 24.13
N GLU A 72 -14.49 24.77 23.78
CA GLU A 72 -15.50 24.33 24.74
C GLU A 72 -15.37 22.83 24.98
N LEU A 73 -15.32 22.45 26.26
CA LEU A 73 -15.10 21.07 26.69
C LEU A 73 -16.27 20.59 27.55
N GLU A 74 -16.84 19.44 27.20
CA GLU A 74 -17.84 18.74 28.00
C GLU A 74 -17.33 17.35 28.39
N ILE A 75 -17.35 17.04 29.69
CA ILE A 75 -16.82 15.77 30.22
C ILE A 75 -17.99 14.84 30.54
N GLU A 76 -17.94 13.62 29.99
CA GLU A 76 -18.79 12.50 30.37
C GLU A 76 -18.09 11.66 31.44
N ASP A 77 -18.77 11.51 32.57
CA ASP A 77 -18.27 10.73 33.70
C ASP A 77 -18.25 9.23 33.38
N LYS A 78 -17.32 8.52 34.02
CA LYS A 78 -17.19 7.06 33.91
C LYS A 78 -18.48 6.29 34.23
N SER A 79 -19.37 6.86 35.05
CA SER A 79 -20.67 6.24 35.39
C SER A 79 -21.63 6.18 34.20
N ASN A 80 -21.48 7.10 33.25
CA ASN A 80 -22.30 7.15 32.04
C ASN A 80 -21.73 6.24 30.94
N SER A 81 -20.50 5.74 31.12
CA SER A 81 -19.90 4.81 30.18
C SER A 81 -20.32 3.37 30.46
N GLU A 82 -20.59 2.59 29.41
CA GLU A 82 -20.97 1.17 29.54
C GLU A 82 -19.84 0.32 30.16
N ASP A 83 -18.58 0.75 30.03
CA ASP A 83 -17.42 0.11 30.66
C ASP A 83 -17.33 0.41 32.17
N GLY A 84 -18.01 1.46 32.64
CA GLY A 84 -17.92 1.98 34.01
C GLY A 84 -16.56 2.60 34.39
N LYS A 85 -15.62 2.72 33.43
CA LYS A 85 -14.21 3.07 33.68
C LYS A 85 -13.69 4.24 32.85
N THR A 86 -14.24 4.42 31.66
CA THR A 86 -13.70 5.36 30.65
C THR A 86 -14.37 6.71 30.77
N PHE A 87 -13.57 7.78 30.80
CA PHE A 87 -14.03 9.16 30.68
C PHE A 87 -13.93 9.60 29.23
N PHE A 88 -14.90 10.38 28.77
CA PHE A 88 -14.89 10.99 27.45
C PHE A 88 -14.96 12.52 27.57
N VAL A 89 -14.02 13.20 26.93
CA VAL A 89 -14.00 14.67 26.83
C VAL A 89 -14.42 15.02 25.41
N LYS A 90 -15.60 15.63 25.27
CA LYS A 90 -16.16 16.15 24.02
C LYS A 90 -15.65 17.56 23.82
N ILE A 91 -15.17 17.86 22.60
CA ILE A 91 -14.58 19.14 22.24
C ILE A 91 -15.42 19.78 21.14
N HIS A 92 -15.78 21.04 21.33
CA HIS A 92 -16.43 21.89 20.35
C HIS A 92 -15.58 23.14 20.10
N ALA A 93 -15.42 23.51 18.83
CA ALA A 93 -14.86 24.78 18.41
C ALA A 93 -15.98 25.79 18.13
N PRO A 94 -16.07 26.87 18.93
CA PRO A 94 -16.97 27.99 18.65
C PRO A 94 -16.61 28.71 17.35
N TRP A 95 -17.58 29.42 16.78
CA TRP A 95 -17.43 30.19 15.54
C TRP A 95 -16.21 31.12 15.55
N GLU A 96 -16.02 31.90 16.62
CA GLU A 96 -14.89 32.84 16.77
C GLU A 96 -13.51 32.15 16.71
N VAL A 97 -13.41 30.96 17.29
CA VAL A 97 -12.19 30.15 17.25
C VAL A 97 -11.96 29.64 15.83
N LEU A 98 -13.01 29.16 15.16
CA LEU A 98 -12.92 28.69 13.78
C LEU A 98 -12.46 29.79 12.83
N LEU A 99 -13.02 31.01 12.92
CA LEU A 99 -12.60 32.13 12.08
C LEU A 99 -11.12 32.48 12.29
N THR A 100 -10.70 32.56 13.55
CA THR A 100 -9.32 32.92 13.91
C THR A 100 -8.33 31.89 13.37
N TYR A 101 -8.61 30.60 13.59
CA TYR A 101 -7.71 29.54 13.12
C TYR A 101 -7.86 29.24 11.63
N ALA A 102 -9.00 29.54 11.00
CA ALA A 102 -9.16 29.47 9.56
C ALA A 102 -8.26 30.48 8.84
N GLU A 103 -8.15 31.70 9.38
CA GLU A 103 -7.21 32.72 8.89
C GLU A 103 -5.75 32.30 9.12
N VAL A 104 -5.41 31.85 10.34
CA VAL A 104 -4.06 31.35 10.66
C VAL A 104 -3.65 30.18 9.78
N LEU A 105 -4.57 29.27 9.46
CA LEU A 105 -4.32 28.12 8.60
C LEU A 105 -4.47 28.43 7.10
N GLY A 106 -4.82 29.67 6.74
CA GLY A 106 -5.05 30.07 5.35
C GLY A 106 -6.11 29.23 4.63
N ILE A 107 -7.19 28.88 5.31
CA ILE A 107 -8.21 27.99 4.74
C ILE A 107 -8.96 28.73 3.62
N LYS A 108 -8.98 28.14 2.43
CA LYS A 108 -9.76 28.67 1.31
C LYS A 108 -11.24 28.38 1.48
N MET A 109 -12.07 29.41 1.35
CA MET A 109 -13.51 29.36 1.56
C MET A 109 -14.24 29.99 0.34
N PRO A 110 -15.50 29.60 0.08
CA PRO A 110 -16.24 30.03 -1.11
C PRO A 110 -16.62 31.52 -1.07
N ILE A 111 -16.41 32.22 -2.19
CA ILE A 111 -16.72 33.65 -2.40
C ILE A 111 -17.86 33.82 -3.41
N LYS A 112 -17.90 33.01 -4.46
CA LYS A 112 -18.92 33.11 -5.50
C LYS A 112 -19.16 31.75 -6.14
N LEU A 113 -20.40 31.46 -6.53
CA LEU A 113 -20.71 30.29 -7.36
C LEU A 113 -19.90 30.34 -8.67
N SER A 114 -19.31 29.21 -9.06
CA SER A 114 -18.60 29.07 -10.33
C SER A 114 -19.57 29.27 -11.49
N ASP A 115 -19.20 30.16 -12.41
CA ASP A 115 -19.90 30.41 -13.68
C ASP A 115 -19.33 29.56 -14.83
N ILE A 116 -18.28 28.79 -14.57
CA ILE A 116 -17.64 27.91 -15.54
C ILE A 116 -18.48 26.63 -15.68
N PRO A 117 -19.03 26.33 -16.87
CA PRO A 117 -19.77 25.10 -17.07
C PRO A 117 -18.81 23.91 -16.97
N ARG A 118 -19.21 22.87 -16.23
CA ARG A 118 -18.42 21.65 -16.11
C ARG A 118 -18.22 21.01 -17.49
N PRO A 119 -16.99 20.56 -17.82
CA PRO A 119 -16.72 19.93 -19.11
C PRO A 119 -17.54 18.64 -19.26
N ASN A 120 -18.45 18.62 -20.25
CA ASN A 120 -19.16 17.43 -20.66
C ASN A 120 -18.23 16.54 -21.50
N TYR A 121 -17.48 15.63 -20.86
CA TYR A 121 -16.73 14.61 -21.60
C TYR A 121 -17.70 13.63 -22.28
N LEU A 122 -17.69 13.60 -23.60
CA LEU A 122 -18.61 12.74 -24.34
C LEU A 122 -18.12 12.39 -25.75
N PRO A 123 -17.76 11.11 -25.94
CA PRO A 123 -18.30 10.38 -27.09
C PRO A 123 -19.18 9.18 -26.69
N LEU A 124 -19.02 8.60 -25.49
CA LEU A 124 -19.59 7.28 -25.13
C LEU A 124 -20.60 7.27 -23.96
N SER A 125 -21.25 8.40 -23.64
CA SER A 125 -22.10 8.52 -22.44
C SER A 125 -23.37 7.66 -22.46
N TYR A 126 -23.90 7.34 -23.64
CA TYR A 126 -25.14 6.58 -23.72
C TYR A 126 -24.93 5.10 -23.40
N MET A 127 -23.73 4.56 -23.66
CA MET A 127 -23.39 3.16 -23.35
C MET A 127 -22.90 2.96 -21.89
N LEU A 128 -22.31 3.98 -21.27
CA LEU A 128 -21.79 3.93 -19.89
C LEU A 128 -22.82 4.37 -18.82
N GLY A 129 -24.09 4.56 -19.19
CA GLY A 129 -25.17 4.93 -18.27
C GLY A 129 -25.23 4.14 -16.95
N PRO A 130 -25.15 2.80 -16.93
CA PRO A 130 -25.20 2.02 -15.68
C PRO A 130 -23.96 2.17 -14.79
N VAL A 131 -22.82 2.60 -15.34
CA VAL A 131 -21.57 2.83 -14.60
C VAL A 131 -21.56 4.18 -13.88
N LYS A 132 -22.32 5.15 -14.38
CA LYS A 132 -22.36 6.52 -13.84
C LYS A 132 -23.07 6.59 -12.49
N LEU A 133 -22.53 7.43 -11.61
CA LEU A 133 -23.19 7.82 -10.37
C LEU A 133 -24.30 8.86 -10.62
N PRO A 134 -25.36 8.88 -9.78
CA PRO A 134 -26.31 9.98 -9.76
C PRO A 134 -25.60 11.33 -9.53
N ALA A 135 -26.04 12.38 -10.22
CA ALA A 135 -25.42 13.70 -10.14
C ALA A 135 -25.34 14.25 -8.70
N THR A 136 -26.35 13.97 -7.87
CA THR A 136 -26.39 14.37 -6.45
C THR A 136 -25.32 13.71 -5.58
N VAL A 137 -24.84 12.53 -5.96
CA VAL A 137 -23.79 11.80 -5.22
C VAL A 137 -22.42 12.10 -5.79
N LYS A 138 -22.35 12.28 -7.11
CA LYS A 138 -21.10 12.65 -7.79
C LYS A 138 -20.68 14.08 -7.43
N TYR A 139 -21.66 14.98 -7.32
CA TYR A 139 -21.45 16.39 -7.04
C TYR A 139 -22.41 16.83 -5.93
N PRO A 140 -22.04 16.63 -4.66
CA PRO A 140 -22.91 16.98 -3.53
C PRO A 140 -23.14 18.49 -3.43
N HIS A 141 -22.13 19.28 -3.80
CA HIS A 141 -22.16 20.74 -3.77
C HIS A 141 -21.83 21.33 -5.15
N PRO A 142 -22.36 22.52 -5.47
CA PRO A 142 -21.92 23.24 -6.66
C PRO A 142 -20.47 23.72 -6.48
N GLU A 143 -19.79 23.99 -7.60
CA GLU A 143 -18.44 24.56 -7.56
C GLU A 143 -18.51 26.04 -7.21
N TYR A 144 -17.52 26.50 -6.45
CA TYR A 144 -17.36 27.88 -6.04
C TYR A 144 -15.96 28.36 -6.39
N PHE A 145 -15.83 29.65 -6.70
CA PHE A 145 -14.54 30.32 -6.60
C PHE A 145 -14.20 30.50 -5.12
N THR A 146 -13.03 30.03 -4.73
CA THR A 146 -12.55 30.10 -3.35
C THR A 146 -11.40 31.09 -3.24
N ALA A 147 -11.23 31.68 -2.05
CA ALA A 147 -9.98 32.35 -1.70
C ALA A 147 -9.68 32.19 -0.21
N GLN A 148 -8.46 32.53 0.18
CA GLN A 148 -8.00 32.46 1.57
C GLN A 148 -8.92 33.25 2.50
N PHE A 149 -9.44 32.60 3.52
CA PHE A 149 -10.31 33.21 4.50
C PHE A 149 -9.59 34.33 5.26
N SER A 150 -10.21 35.50 5.31
CA SER A 150 -9.69 36.66 6.02
C SER A 150 -10.80 37.27 6.88
N ARG A 151 -10.54 37.37 8.18
CA ARG A 151 -11.54 37.83 9.15
C ARG A 151 -12.02 39.27 8.91
N PRO A 152 -11.15 40.23 8.55
CA PRO A 152 -11.58 41.60 8.23
C PRO A 152 -12.45 41.72 6.97
N ARG A 153 -12.49 40.69 6.11
CA ARG A 153 -13.21 40.68 4.84
C ARG A 153 -14.26 39.57 4.79
N GLN A 154 -14.88 39.27 5.94
CA GLN A 154 -15.84 38.19 6.09
C GLN A 154 -17.04 38.35 5.13
N GLU A 155 -17.42 39.60 4.83
CA GLU A 155 -18.51 39.97 3.93
C GLU A 155 -18.32 39.54 2.47
N LEU A 156 -17.08 39.21 2.07
CA LEU A 156 -16.80 38.72 0.72
C LEU A 156 -17.11 37.22 0.57
N PHE A 157 -17.25 36.49 1.67
CA PHE A 157 -17.49 35.05 1.65
C PHE A 157 -18.99 34.74 1.67
N LEU A 158 -19.37 33.63 1.03
CA LEU A 158 -20.76 33.16 1.00
C LEU A 158 -21.09 32.45 2.32
N ILE A 159 -21.57 33.20 3.31
CA ILE A 159 -22.01 32.68 4.60
C ILE A 159 -23.54 32.70 4.62
N GLU A 160 -24.16 31.56 4.28
CA GLU A 160 -25.61 31.38 4.42
C GLU A 160 -25.99 30.98 5.85
N ASP A 161 -25.25 30.03 6.43
CA ASP A 161 -25.44 29.51 7.78
C ASP A 161 -24.09 29.23 8.46
N GLU A 162 -23.92 29.73 9.69
CA GLU A 162 -22.71 29.59 10.48
C GLU A 162 -22.40 28.13 10.83
N ALA A 163 -23.43 27.28 10.98
CA ALA A 163 -23.26 25.88 11.35
C ALA A 163 -22.71 25.03 10.19
N THR A 164 -23.04 25.36 8.96
CA THR A 164 -22.69 24.57 7.75
C THR A 164 -21.54 25.17 6.94
N PHE A 165 -21.21 26.45 7.14
CA PHE A 165 -20.14 27.14 6.40
C PHE A 165 -18.80 26.41 6.46
N PHE A 166 -18.39 25.93 7.65
CA PHE A 166 -17.19 25.11 7.79
C PHE A 166 -17.54 23.62 7.73
N PRO A 167 -17.06 22.86 6.71
CA PRO A 167 -17.27 21.43 6.64
C PRO A 167 -16.71 20.70 7.86
N SER A 168 -17.32 19.57 8.24
CA SER A 168 -16.89 18.76 9.38
C SER A 168 -15.40 18.37 9.32
N SER A 169 -14.90 18.02 8.13
CA SER A 169 -13.48 17.74 7.88
C SER A 169 -12.56 18.93 8.21
N THR A 170 -12.97 20.14 7.83
CA THR A 170 -12.23 21.38 8.11
C THR A 170 -12.25 21.73 9.60
N ARG A 171 -13.40 21.59 10.27
CA ARG A 171 -13.53 21.77 11.73
C ARG A 171 -12.61 20.82 12.49
N ASN A 172 -12.62 19.53 12.12
CA ASN A 172 -11.76 18.50 12.71
C ASN A 172 -10.27 18.83 12.54
N ARG A 173 -9.88 19.35 11.37
CA ARG A 173 -8.50 19.78 11.07
C ARG A 173 -8.07 20.96 11.95
N ILE A 174 -8.92 21.97 12.11
CA ILE A 174 -8.66 23.13 12.99
C ILE A 174 -8.48 22.67 14.44
N VAL A 175 -9.39 21.84 14.94
CA VAL A 175 -9.32 21.37 16.35
C VAL A 175 -8.08 20.51 16.58
N TYR A 176 -7.75 19.62 15.65
CA TYR A 176 -6.53 18.81 15.74
C TYR A 176 -5.26 19.68 15.74
N TYR A 177 -5.23 20.74 14.92
CA TYR A 177 -4.13 21.71 14.93
C TYR A 177 -3.95 22.35 16.32
N ILE A 178 -5.03 22.79 16.95
CA ILE A 178 -4.99 23.35 18.31
C ILE A 178 -4.50 22.31 19.33
N LEU A 179 -5.02 21.07 19.27
CA LEU A 179 -4.61 19.96 20.15
C LEU A 179 -3.13 19.59 20.00
N SER A 180 -2.58 19.68 18.79
CA SER A 180 -1.16 19.38 18.51
C SER A 180 -0.20 20.44 19.05
N ARG A 181 -0.67 21.69 19.22
CA ARG A 181 0.15 22.84 19.66
C ARG A 181 -0.12 23.30 21.09
N CYS A 182 -1.18 22.81 21.73
CA CYS A 182 -1.49 23.18 23.10
C CYS A 182 -0.41 22.64 24.07
N PRO A 183 0.20 23.49 24.93
CA PRO A 183 1.14 23.05 25.94
C PRO A 183 0.44 22.43 27.16
N PHE A 184 1.07 21.44 27.78
CA PHE A 184 0.54 20.75 28.97
C PHE A 184 1.50 20.70 30.16
N GLY A 185 2.62 21.41 30.09
CA GLY A 185 3.57 21.53 31.20
C GLY A 185 4.94 22.03 30.78
N VAL A 186 5.78 22.32 31.77
CA VAL A 186 7.19 22.68 31.60
C VAL A 186 8.03 21.68 32.37
N GLU A 187 8.92 20.96 31.69
CA GLU A 187 9.92 20.10 32.33
C GLU A 187 11.31 20.57 31.90
N GLU A 188 12.23 20.72 32.87
CA GLU A 188 13.62 21.15 32.62
C GLU A 188 13.74 22.45 31.79
N GLY A 189 12.81 23.39 31.99
CA GLY A 189 12.78 24.67 31.26
C GLY A 189 12.28 24.57 29.81
N LYS A 190 11.84 23.40 29.34
CA LYS A 190 11.23 23.22 28.01
C LYS A 190 9.72 22.99 28.13
N LYS A 191 8.93 23.76 27.36
CA LYS A 191 7.48 23.55 27.24
C LYS A 191 7.23 22.21 26.55
N LYS A 192 6.47 21.32 27.20
CA LYS A 192 5.93 20.12 26.56
C LYS A 192 4.66 20.50 25.81
N ILE A 193 4.62 20.13 24.54
CA ILE A 193 3.58 20.54 23.59
C ILE A 193 2.96 19.30 22.96
N GLY A 194 1.64 19.34 22.80
CA GLY A 194 0.91 18.48 21.86
C GLY A 194 0.32 17.21 22.44
N ILE A 195 -0.83 16.85 21.87
CA ILE A 195 -1.61 15.65 22.22
C ILE A 195 -0.86 14.33 21.94
N GLU A 196 0.01 14.27 20.93
CA GLU A 196 0.75 13.04 20.58
C GLU A 196 1.64 12.54 21.72
N ARG A 197 2.26 13.45 22.46
CA ARG A 197 3.06 13.09 23.64
C ARG A 197 2.20 12.55 24.77
N LEU A 198 1.00 13.11 24.97
CA LEU A 198 0.04 12.66 25.97
C LEU A 198 -0.54 11.27 25.62
N LEU A 199 -0.68 10.96 24.33
CA LEU A 199 -1.05 9.63 23.85
C LEU A 199 0.10 8.63 24.07
N ASN A 200 1.33 9.00 23.69
CA ASN A 200 2.52 8.16 23.89
C ASN A 200 2.82 7.90 25.38
N SER A 201 2.54 8.87 26.26
CA SER A 201 2.67 8.71 27.72
C SER A 201 1.50 8.00 28.38
N SER A 202 0.50 7.53 27.62
CA SER A 202 -0.73 6.91 28.12
C SER A 202 -1.50 7.79 29.13
N THR A 203 -1.45 9.12 28.94
CA THR A 203 -2.21 10.09 29.74
C THR A 203 -3.63 10.23 29.20
N TYR A 204 -3.77 10.27 27.87
CA TYR A 204 -4.99 9.96 27.14
C TYR A 204 -4.82 8.60 26.46
N LEU A 205 -5.91 7.85 26.33
CA LEU A 205 -5.94 6.59 25.58
C LEU A 205 -6.11 6.82 24.09
N SER A 206 -6.98 7.75 23.72
CA SER A 206 -7.16 8.10 22.31
C SER A 206 -7.73 9.49 22.11
N ALA A 207 -7.50 10.02 20.91
CA ALA A 207 -8.00 11.29 20.42
C ALA A 207 -8.46 11.08 18.98
N TYR A 208 -9.72 11.35 18.66
CA TYR A 208 -10.28 11.13 17.33
C TYR A 208 -11.49 12.03 17.03
N PRO A 209 -11.71 12.40 15.76
CA PRO A 209 -12.95 13.02 15.32
C PRO A 209 -14.08 11.99 15.23
N LEU A 210 -15.33 12.44 15.38
CA LEU A 210 -16.50 11.57 15.29
C LEU A 210 -16.96 11.35 13.85
N HIS A 211 -17.58 10.19 13.63
CA HIS A 211 -18.41 9.95 12.47
C HIS A 211 -19.81 10.54 12.64
N ASP A 212 -20.31 11.17 11.58
CA ASP A 212 -21.64 11.79 11.45
C ASP A 212 -22.84 10.92 11.87
N GLY A 213 -22.72 9.59 11.75
CA GLY A 213 -23.80 8.67 12.11
C GLY A 213 -23.45 7.19 11.92
N GLN A 214 -24.44 6.31 12.17
CA GLN A 214 -24.32 4.87 11.89
C GLN A 214 -24.28 4.65 10.37
N TYR A 215 -23.36 3.81 9.89
CA TYR A 215 -23.19 3.58 8.45
C TYR A 215 -24.38 2.87 7.78
N TRP A 216 -25.30 2.28 8.56
CA TRP A 216 -26.45 1.52 8.05
C TRP A 216 -27.80 2.21 8.25
N LYS A 217 -27.84 3.36 8.94
CA LYS A 217 -29.08 4.12 9.16
C LYS A 217 -29.04 5.45 8.41
N PRO A 218 -30.10 5.80 7.68
CA PRO A 218 -30.22 7.14 7.10
C PRO A 218 -30.39 8.19 8.20
N SER A 219 -30.13 9.46 7.87
CA SER A 219 -30.37 10.57 8.79
C SER A 219 -31.86 10.70 9.13
N LYS A 220 -32.15 11.07 10.39
CA LYS A 220 -33.52 11.27 10.87
C LYS A 220 -34.05 12.67 10.58
N SER A 221 -33.18 13.67 10.51
CA SER A 221 -33.52 15.05 10.19
C SER A 221 -33.00 15.44 8.80
N PRO A 222 -33.73 16.30 8.06
CA PRO A 222 -33.25 16.84 6.79
C PRO A 222 -32.11 17.86 6.96
N THR A 223 -31.92 18.41 8.17
CA THR A 223 -30.88 19.40 8.49
C THR A 223 -29.49 18.80 8.63
N HIS A 224 -29.37 17.51 8.92
CA HIS A 224 -28.09 16.84 9.09
C HIS A 224 -28.01 15.60 8.21
N ILE A 225 -27.21 15.68 7.16
CA ILE A 225 -27.03 14.59 6.20
C ILE A 225 -25.99 13.62 6.75
N ASN A 226 -26.34 12.32 6.82
CA ASN A 226 -25.38 11.29 7.22
C ASN A 226 -24.52 10.89 6.01
N GLU A 227 -23.42 11.62 5.77
CA GLU A 227 -22.51 11.40 4.64
C GLU A 227 -21.92 9.97 4.66
N ARG A 228 -21.64 9.43 5.86
CA ARG A 228 -21.14 8.06 6.04
C ARG A 228 -22.09 7.01 5.45
N TYR A 229 -23.39 7.20 5.60
CA TYR A 229 -24.40 6.30 5.02
C TYR A 229 -24.42 6.40 3.50
N ILE A 230 -24.33 7.61 2.95
CA ILE A 230 -24.31 7.85 1.49
C ILE A 230 -23.06 7.21 0.86
N LEU A 231 -21.89 7.40 1.48
CA LEU A 231 -20.63 6.76 1.08
C LEU A 231 -20.72 5.24 1.14
N ARG A 232 -21.32 4.69 2.21
CA ARG A 232 -21.51 3.23 2.32
C ARG A 232 -22.41 2.69 1.22
N GLN A 233 -23.48 3.39 0.88
CA GLN A 233 -24.49 2.92 -0.05
C GLN A 233 -24.01 2.97 -1.51
N ASN A 234 -23.29 4.02 -1.89
CA ASN A 234 -22.92 4.30 -3.28
C ASN A 234 -21.48 3.94 -3.65
N TRP A 235 -20.59 3.76 -2.67
CA TRP A 235 -19.17 3.52 -2.91
C TRP A 235 -18.65 2.28 -2.20
N ALA A 236 -18.82 2.20 -0.88
CA ALA A 236 -18.20 1.14 -0.08
C ALA A 236 -18.92 -0.21 -0.15
N ARG A 237 -19.86 -0.42 -1.08
CA ARG A 237 -20.62 -1.67 -1.25
C ARG A 237 -19.98 -2.55 -2.33
N PHE A 238 -19.70 -3.81 -1.98
CA PHE A 238 -19.10 -4.78 -2.92
C PHE A 238 -19.93 -5.00 -4.19
N SER A 239 -21.27 -4.95 -4.11
CA SER A 239 -22.13 -5.09 -5.30
C SER A 239 -22.07 -3.91 -6.27
N TYR A 240 -21.47 -2.79 -5.88
CA TYR A 240 -21.35 -1.56 -6.67
C TYR A 240 -19.96 -1.44 -7.31
N PHE A 241 -19.22 -2.56 -7.47
CA PHE A 241 -17.87 -2.57 -8.02
C PHE A 241 -17.73 -1.92 -9.40
N TYR A 242 -18.77 -2.03 -10.24
CA TYR A 242 -18.82 -1.48 -11.60
C TYR A 242 -19.13 0.02 -11.69
N LYS A 243 -19.46 0.69 -10.57
CA LYS A 243 -19.80 2.13 -10.58
C LYS A 243 -18.58 3.01 -10.39
N GLU A 244 -18.65 4.23 -10.93
CA GLU A 244 -17.66 5.30 -10.67
C GLU A 244 -17.50 5.59 -9.16
N GLN A 245 -16.36 6.18 -8.78
CA GLN A 245 -16.09 6.59 -7.41
C GLN A 245 -16.60 8.03 -7.15
N PRO A 246 -17.27 8.32 -6.02
CA PRO A 246 -17.70 9.68 -5.67
C PRO A 246 -16.54 10.46 -5.02
N LEU A 247 -15.56 10.86 -5.84
CA LEU A 247 -14.29 11.44 -5.37
C LEU A 247 -14.47 12.72 -4.53
N ASP A 248 -15.38 13.60 -4.92
CA ASP A 248 -15.64 14.86 -4.20
C ASP A 248 -16.21 14.59 -2.80
N LEU A 249 -17.15 13.65 -2.68
CA LEU A 249 -17.71 13.26 -1.38
C LEU A 249 -16.68 12.57 -0.48
N ILE A 250 -15.77 11.77 -1.06
CA ILE A 250 -14.67 11.14 -0.31
C ILE A 250 -13.72 12.21 0.23
N ARG A 251 -13.37 13.19 -0.61
CA ARG A 251 -12.53 14.34 -0.24
C ARG A 251 -13.19 15.15 0.89
N ASP A 252 -14.46 15.49 0.74
CA ASP A 252 -15.17 16.33 1.72
C ASP A 252 -15.27 15.63 3.09
N TYR A 253 -15.44 14.31 3.10
CA TYR A 253 -15.59 13.52 4.34
C TYR A 253 -14.25 13.16 5.02
N TYR A 254 -13.27 12.67 4.24
CA TYR A 254 -12.00 12.11 4.76
C TYR A 254 -10.79 13.05 4.58
N GLY A 255 -10.91 14.10 3.78
CA GLY A 255 -9.82 14.99 3.40
C GLY A 255 -9.11 14.56 2.11
N GLU A 256 -8.28 15.47 1.61
CA GLU A 256 -7.63 15.39 0.31
C GLU A 256 -6.57 14.27 0.26
N LYS A 257 -5.88 13.98 1.38
CA LYS A 257 -4.89 12.89 1.46
C LYS A 257 -5.46 11.49 1.20
N ILE A 258 -6.67 11.22 1.67
CA ILE A 258 -7.38 9.96 1.39
C ILE A 258 -8.06 10.04 0.02
N GLY A 259 -8.58 11.22 -0.35
CA GLY A 259 -9.11 11.46 -1.69
C GLY A 259 -8.10 11.11 -2.78
N ILE A 260 -6.88 11.64 -2.73
CA ILE A 260 -5.86 11.44 -3.76
C ILE A 260 -5.42 9.99 -3.90
N TYR A 261 -5.45 9.22 -2.80
CA TYR A 261 -5.20 7.78 -2.82
C TYR A 261 -6.23 7.05 -3.69
N PHE A 262 -7.53 7.30 -3.48
CA PHE A 262 -8.58 6.67 -4.28
C PHE A 262 -8.64 7.18 -5.72
N VAL A 263 -8.24 8.44 -5.95
CA VAL A 263 -8.05 8.94 -7.32
C VAL A 263 -6.92 8.19 -8.02
N PHE A 264 -5.77 8.04 -7.37
CA PHE A 264 -4.63 7.30 -7.92
C PHE A 264 -4.99 5.84 -8.19
N LEU A 265 -5.60 5.15 -7.21
CA LEU A 265 -6.01 3.75 -7.34
C LEU A 265 -7.04 3.56 -8.46
N GLY A 266 -8.00 4.48 -8.59
CA GLY A 266 -8.96 4.49 -9.69
C GLY A 266 -8.29 4.68 -11.05
N TYR A 267 -7.43 5.70 -11.18
CA TYR A 267 -6.67 5.97 -12.39
C TYR A 267 -5.77 4.79 -12.81
N TYR A 268 -5.10 4.16 -11.84
CA TYR A 268 -4.30 2.97 -12.08
C TYR A 268 -5.14 1.80 -12.60
N THR A 269 -6.33 1.60 -12.04
CA THR A 269 -7.29 0.58 -12.51
C THR A 269 -7.77 0.86 -13.94
N GLU A 270 -8.08 2.11 -14.27
CA GLU A 270 -8.49 2.52 -15.62
C GLU A 270 -7.40 2.25 -16.66
N MET A 271 -6.14 2.61 -16.36
CA MET A 271 -5.02 2.38 -17.27
C MET A 271 -4.65 0.90 -17.39
N LEU A 272 -4.79 0.12 -16.31
CA LEU A 272 -4.59 -1.34 -16.32
C LEU A 272 -5.57 -2.05 -17.25
N LEU A 273 -6.79 -1.53 -17.44
CA LEU A 273 -7.76 -2.12 -18.37
C LEU A 273 -7.18 -2.23 -19.78
N ILE A 274 -6.50 -1.18 -20.27
CA ILE A 274 -5.88 -1.17 -21.59
C ILE A 274 -4.77 -2.22 -21.66
N ALA A 275 -3.90 -2.27 -20.65
CA ALA A 275 -2.82 -3.25 -20.58
C ALA A 275 -3.32 -4.69 -20.48
N ALA A 276 -4.38 -4.93 -19.72
CA ALA A 276 -5.00 -6.25 -19.54
C ALA A 276 -5.63 -6.77 -20.84
N LEU A 277 -6.26 -5.89 -21.62
CA LEU A 277 -6.84 -6.28 -22.93
C LEU A 277 -5.75 -6.71 -23.92
N VAL A 278 -4.66 -5.93 -24.02
CA VAL A 278 -3.54 -6.29 -24.91
C VAL A 278 -2.82 -7.55 -24.41
N GLY A 279 -2.57 -7.66 -23.10
CA GLY A 279 -1.94 -8.84 -22.50
C GLY A 279 -2.77 -10.12 -22.68
N LEU A 280 -4.09 -10.02 -22.54
CA LEU A 280 -5.02 -11.13 -22.82
C LEU A 280 -4.98 -11.53 -24.30
N ALA A 281 -4.91 -10.57 -25.23
CA ALA A 281 -4.79 -10.86 -26.65
C ALA A 281 -3.48 -11.60 -26.99
N CYS A 282 -2.35 -11.17 -26.43
CA CYS A 282 -1.06 -11.86 -26.55
C CYS A 282 -1.10 -13.27 -25.95
N PHE A 283 -1.76 -13.45 -24.81
CA PHE A 283 -1.93 -14.76 -24.19
C PHE A 283 -2.81 -15.70 -25.04
N ILE A 284 -3.92 -15.21 -25.59
CA ILE A 284 -4.78 -15.99 -26.50
C ILE A 284 -4.00 -16.39 -27.75
N TYR A 285 -3.19 -15.49 -28.31
CA TYR A 285 -2.29 -15.82 -29.43
C TYR A 285 -1.32 -16.95 -29.05
N GLY A 286 -0.69 -16.87 -27.88
CA GLY A 286 0.18 -17.94 -27.36
C GLY A 286 -0.54 -19.27 -27.20
N LEU A 287 -1.78 -19.28 -26.70
CA LEU A 287 -2.61 -20.49 -26.58
C LEU A 287 -2.91 -21.11 -27.95
N LEU A 288 -3.32 -20.30 -28.92
CA LEU A 288 -3.66 -20.77 -30.27
C LEU A 288 -2.42 -21.30 -31.01
N SER A 289 -1.23 -20.74 -30.74
CA SER A 289 0.02 -21.16 -31.36
C SER A 289 0.74 -22.31 -30.63
N MET A 290 0.24 -22.76 -29.48
CA MET A 290 0.93 -23.73 -28.61
C MET A 290 1.11 -25.11 -29.25
N GLU A 291 0.13 -25.57 -30.04
CA GLU A 291 0.19 -26.90 -30.67
C GLU A 291 1.04 -26.93 -31.95
N ASN A 292 1.22 -25.78 -32.62
CA ASN A 292 1.89 -25.68 -33.92
C ASN A 292 3.37 -25.30 -33.82
N ASN A 293 3.96 -25.26 -32.62
CA ASN A 293 5.35 -24.87 -32.44
C ASN A 293 6.34 -26.02 -32.71
N GLN A 294 7.26 -25.81 -33.66
CA GLN A 294 8.25 -26.80 -34.07
C GLN A 294 9.15 -27.27 -32.91
N THR A 295 9.63 -26.36 -32.06
CA THR A 295 10.59 -26.73 -30.99
C THR A 295 9.94 -27.59 -29.91
N SER A 296 8.68 -27.30 -29.57
CA SER A 296 7.91 -28.14 -28.64
C SER A 296 7.55 -29.49 -29.24
N MET A 297 7.25 -29.55 -30.55
CA MET A 297 6.99 -30.82 -31.23
C MET A 297 8.23 -31.73 -31.24
N GLU A 298 9.44 -31.19 -31.49
CA GLU A 298 10.69 -31.97 -31.44
C GLU A 298 10.99 -32.56 -30.05
N ILE A 299 10.73 -31.79 -28.99
CA ILE A 299 10.88 -32.26 -27.60
C ILE A 299 9.87 -33.37 -27.27
N CYS A 300 8.64 -33.24 -27.76
CA CYS A 300 7.56 -34.20 -27.51
C CYS A 300 7.63 -35.46 -28.40
N ASP A 301 8.36 -35.42 -29.52
CA ASP A 301 8.47 -36.55 -30.43
C ASP A 301 9.25 -37.71 -29.77
N PRO A 302 8.68 -38.91 -29.63
CA PRO A 302 9.38 -40.06 -29.08
C PRO A 302 10.62 -40.47 -29.88
N ASN A 303 10.68 -40.17 -31.18
CA ASN A 303 11.82 -40.53 -32.02
C ASN A 303 12.99 -39.55 -31.87
N ILE A 304 12.72 -38.28 -31.54
CA ILE A 304 13.74 -37.25 -31.38
C ILE A 304 14.00 -37.05 -29.87
N GLY A 305 13.12 -36.33 -29.17
CA GLY A 305 13.24 -36.08 -27.73
C GLY A 305 13.18 -37.33 -26.84
N GLY A 306 12.59 -38.42 -27.31
CA GLY A 306 12.60 -39.70 -26.59
C GLY A 306 13.91 -40.47 -26.64
N GLN A 307 14.74 -40.23 -27.67
CA GLN A 307 16.07 -40.83 -27.81
C GLN A 307 17.16 -40.01 -27.11
N MET A 308 16.93 -38.70 -26.88
CA MET A 308 17.86 -37.82 -26.18
C MET A 308 17.85 -38.09 -24.66
N ILE A 309 19.01 -38.48 -24.14
CA ILE A 309 19.24 -38.74 -22.72
C ILE A 309 19.95 -37.53 -22.12
N MET A 310 19.40 -36.96 -21.06
CA MET A 310 19.94 -35.79 -20.36
C MET A 310 20.83 -36.20 -19.19
N CYS A 311 21.87 -35.40 -18.93
CA CYS A 311 22.75 -35.59 -17.78
C CYS A 311 22.01 -35.33 -16.44
N PRO A 312 22.46 -35.94 -15.33
CA PRO A 312 21.80 -35.80 -14.03
C PRO A 312 22.00 -34.39 -13.43
N LEU A 313 20.93 -33.91 -12.77
CA LEU A 313 20.86 -32.55 -12.20
C LEU A 313 21.51 -32.43 -10.80
N CYS A 314 21.87 -33.55 -10.17
CA CYS A 314 22.53 -33.56 -8.86
C CYS A 314 23.66 -34.59 -8.80
N ASP A 315 24.50 -34.46 -7.78
CA ASP A 315 25.65 -35.32 -7.56
C ASP A 315 25.20 -36.63 -6.86
N GLU A 316 25.70 -37.77 -7.33
CA GLU A 316 25.51 -39.14 -6.82
C GLU A 316 24.06 -39.72 -6.87
N VAL A 317 23.05 -39.00 -6.40
CA VAL A 317 21.69 -39.54 -6.14
C VAL A 317 20.71 -39.37 -7.32
N CYS A 318 21.06 -38.58 -8.34
CA CYS A 318 20.18 -38.31 -9.48
C CYS A 318 20.42 -39.25 -10.66
N ASP A 319 19.35 -39.82 -11.20
CA ASP A 319 19.39 -40.66 -12.40
C ASP A 319 19.37 -39.84 -13.71
N TYR A 320 19.88 -40.45 -14.78
CA TYR A 320 19.66 -39.97 -16.15
C TYR A 320 18.17 -39.98 -16.52
N TRP A 321 17.74 -38.98 -17.27
CA TRP A 321 16.34 -38.76 -17.62
C TRP A 321 16.19 -38.44 -19.12
N ARG A 322 14.98 -38.66 -19.67
CA ARG A 322 14.72 -38.48 -21.11
C ARG A 322 14.09 -37.12 -21.38
N LEU A 323 14.48 -36.45 -22.46
CA LEU A 323 14.00 -35.09 -22.75
C LEU A 323 12.46 -35.03 -22.92
N ASN A 324 11.83 -36.06 -23.50
CA ASN A 324 10.37 -36.13 -23.69
C ASN A 324 9.56 -35.98 -22.37
N THR A 325 10.13 -36.28 -21.20
CA THR A 325 9.42 -36.04 -19.92
C THR A 325 9.12 -34.55 -19.68
N THR A 326 9.83 -33.64 -20.34
CA THR A 326 9.61 -32.18 -20.28
C THR A 326 8.65 -31.64 -21.34
N CYS A 327 8.00 -32.50 -22.14
CA CYS A 327 7.10 -32.11 -23.23
C CYS A 327 6.01 -31.10 -22.80
N LEU A 328 5.29 -31.38 -21.70
CA LEU A 328 4.26 -30.45 -21.19
C LEU A 328 4.85 -29.11 -20.73
N HIS A 329 6.03 -29.17 -20.11
CA HIS A 329 6.73 -27.99 -19.64
C HIS A 329 7.20 -27.11 -20.81
N SER A 330 7.72 -27.70 -21.89
CA SER A 330 8.09 -27.01 -23.12
C SER A 330 6.89 -26.36 -23.81
N LYS A 331 5.75 -27.05 -23.92
CA LYS A 331 4.50 -26.46 -24.46
C LYS A 331 4.04 -25.26 -23.64
N PHE A 332 4.10 -25.37 -22.32
CA PHE A 332 3.77 -24.27 -21.41
C PHE A 332 4.79 -23.13 -21.48
N SER A 333 6.07 -23.42 -21.71
CA SER A 333 7.10 -22.40 -21.93
C SER A 333 6.79 -21.57 -23.18
N HIS A 334 6.43 -22.21 -24.30
CA HIS A 334 6.04 -21.52 -25.54
C HIS A 334 4.82 -20.60 -25.39
N LEU A 335 3.88 -20.93 -24.50
CA LEU A 335 2.73 -20.08 -24.21
C LEU A 335 3.15 -18.67 -23.76
N PHE A 336 4.23 -18.58 -22.99
CA PHE A 336 4.78 -17.32 -22.45
C PHE A 336 6.00 -16.81 -23.22
N ASP A 337 6.72 -17.68 -23.91
CA ASP A 337 7.93 -17.36 -24.66
C ASP A 337 7.68 -17.38 -26.17
N ASN A 338 6.89 -16.42 -26.64
CA ASN A 338 6.52 -16.28 -28.04
C ASN A 338 6.82 -14.86 -28.56
N GLU A 339 6.73 -14.66 -29.88
CA GLU A 339 7.02 -13.36 -30.49
C GLU A 339 6.09 -12.23 -29.99
N SER A 340 4.86 -12.58 -29.61
CA SER A 340 3.88 -11.61 -29.09
C SER A 340 4.26 -11.07 -27.71
N THR A 341 5.02 -11.80 -26.89
CA THR A 341 5.45 -11.32 -25.57
C THR A 341 6.56 -10.29 -25.66
N VAL A 342 7.41 -10.33 -26.69
CA VAL A 342 8.37 -9.26 -27.01
C VAL A 342 7.63 -7.98 -27.42
N PHE A 343 6.64 -8.09 -28.30
CA PHE A 343 5.76 -6.98 -28.64
C PHE A 343 5.09 -6.40 -27.39
N PHE A 344 4.58 -7.27 -26.52
CA PHE A 344 3.93 -6.87 -25.29
C PHE A 344 4.88 -6.14 -24.32
N ALA A 345 6.14 -6.59 -24.18
CA ALA A 345 7.14 -5.93 -23.37
C ALA A 345 7.45 -4.49 -23.86
N ILE A 346 7.53 -4.29 -25.18
CA ILE A 346 7.70 -2.96 -25.79
C ILE A 346 6.47 -2.09 -25.52
N PHE A 347 5.27 -2.64 -25.77
CA PHE A 347 4.01 -1.95 -25.47
C PHE A 347 3.94 -1.53 -24.01
N MET A 348 4.34 -2.39 -23.08
CA MET A 348 4.32 -2.09 -21.65
C MET A 348 5.32 -1.00 -21.26
N GLY A 349 6.50 -0.93 -21.88
CA GLY A 349 7.43 0.18 -21.69
C GLY A 349 6.83 1.54 -22.10
N ILE A 350 6.10 1.57 -23.23
CA ILE A 350 5.38 2.77 -23.68
C ILE A 350 4.20 3.06 -22.73
N TRP A 351 3.41 2.05 -22.37
CA TRP A 351 2.27 2.17 -21.48
C TRP A 351 2.65 2.75 -20.12
N VAL A 352 3.76 2.30 -19.51
CA VAL A 352 4.25 2.83 -18.23
C VAL A 352 4.60 4.32 -18.34
N THR A 353 5.22 4.72 -19.45
CA THR A 353 5.57 6.12 -19.69
C THR A 353 4.32 6.99 -19.83
N LEU A 354 3.34 6.53 -20.62
CA LEU A 354 2.05 7.21 -20.75
C LEU A 354 1.28 7.25 -19.43
N PHE A 355 1.30 6.17 -18.66
CA PHE A 355 0.69 6.09 -17.33
C PHE A 355 1.23 7.16 -16.38
N LEU A 356 2.55 7.38 -16.34
CA LEU A 356 3.14 8.40 -15.46
C LEU A 356 2.86 9.83 -15.94
N GLU A 357 2.91 10.09 -17.24
CA GLU A 357 2.68 11.44 -17.77
C GLU A 357 1.21 11.85 -17.68
N PHE A 358 0.27 10.95 -17.99
CA PHE A 358 -1.16 11.22 -17.80
C PHE A 358 -1.53 11.32 -16.33
N TRP A 359 -0.84 10.62 -15.42
CA TRP A 359 -1.02 10.83 -13.98
C TRP A 359 -0.61 12.24 -13.57
N LYS A 360 0.56 12.73 -14.01
CA LYS A 360 1.00 14.10 -13.72
C LYS A 360 -0.03 15.13 -14.21
N GLN A 361 -0.57 14.94 -15.41
CA GLN A 361 -1.62 15.81 -15.95
C GLN A 361 -2.90 15.74 -15.10
N ARG A 362 -3.33 14.54 -14.69
CA ARG A 362 -4.51 14.34 -13.85
C ARG A 362 -4.30 14.96 -12.46
N GLN A 363 -3.12 14.82 -11.89
CA GLN A 363 -2.75 15.41 -10.60
C GLN A 363 -2.78 16.93 -10.67
N ALA A 364 -2.14 17.56 -11.67
CA ALA A 364 -2.16 19.01 -11.83
C ALA A 364 -3.58 19.58 -11.97
N ARG A 365 -4.49 18.83 -12.62
CA ARG A 365 -5.90 19.20 -12.69
C ARG A 365 -6.59 19.14 -11.32
N LEU A 366 -6.33 18.08 -10.54
CA LEU A 366 -6.90 17.93 -9.20
C LEU A 366 -6.34 18.97 -8.24
N GLU A 367 -5.07 19.34 -8.38
CA GLU A 367 -4.46 20.42 -7.61
C GLU A 367 -5.22 21.74 -7.81
N TYR A 368 -5.70 22.00 -9.02
CA TYR A 368 -6.60 23.13 -9.31
C TYR A 368 -8.02 22.89 -8.77
N GLU A 369 -8.67 21.78 -9.12
CA GLU A 369 -10.06 21.48 -8.74
C GLU A 369 -10.28 21.37 -7.22
N TRP A 370 -9.24 21.03 -6.46
CA TRP A 370 -9.27 20.90 -4.99
C TRP A 370 -8.59 22.08 -4.27
N ASP A 371 -8.26 23.16 -4.98
CA ASP A 371 -7.65 24.37 -4.44
C ASP A 371 -6.30 24.18 -3.72
N LEU A 372 -5.51 23.20 -4.18
CA LEU A 372 -4.22 22.79 -3.60
C LEU A 372 -3.01 23.46 -4.28
N VAL A 373 -3.21 24.39 -5.22
CA VAL A 373 -2.11 25.06 -5.96
C VAL A 373 -1.15 25.82 -5.04
N ASP A 374 -1.66 26.51 -4.00
CA ASP A 374 -0.84 27.32 -3.07
C ASP A 374 -0.30 26.51 -1.88
N PHE A 375 -0.41 25.18 -1.94
CA PHE A 375 -0.13 24.30 -0.81
C PHE A 375 1.34 24.33 -0.36
N GLU A 376 2.30 24.55 -1.25
CA GLU A 376 3.73 24.62 -0.90
C GLU A 376 4.07 25.82 -0.02
N GLU A 377 3.45 26.98 -0.25
CA GLU A 377 3.63 28.18 0.58
C GLU A 377 2.87 28.05 1.91
N GLU A 378 1.65 27.48 1.88
CA GLU A 378 0.81 27.25 3.07
C GLU A 378 1.43 26.21 4.05
N GLN A 379 2.00 25.09 3.56
CA GLN A 379 2.59 24.05 4.42
C GLN A 379 3.98 24.41 4.96
N GLN A 380 4.82 25.10 4.19
CA GLN A 380 6.17 25.47 4.65
C GLN A 380 6.15 26.46 5.82
N GLN A 381 5.10 27.27 5.93
CA GLN A 381 4.92 28.30 6.96
C GLN A 381 4.21 27.78 8.22
N LEU A 382 3.25 26.86 8.11
CA LEU A 382 2.26 26.63 9.19
C LEU A 382 2.30 25.25 9.87
N GLN A 383 3.09 24.29 9.38
CA GLN A 383 3.15 22.92 9.96
C GLN A 383 4.58 22.45 10.25
N LEU A 384 5.40 23.32 10.86
CA LEU A 384 6.64 22.88 11.51
C LEU A 384 6.31 21.85 12.60
N ARG A 385 7.08 20.76 12.64
CA ARG A 385 6.91 19.77 13.71
C ARG A 385 7.28 20.41 15.05
N PRO A 386 6.45 20.27 16.10
CA PRO A 386 6.79 20.82 17.43
C PRO A 386 8.12 20.30 17.97
N GLU A 387 8.52 19.09 17.58
CA GLU A 387 9.82 18.49 17.94
C GLU A 387 11.00 19.19 17.25
N PHE A 388 10.83 19.62 16.00
CA PHE A 388 11.84 20.39 15.27
C PHE A 388 12.04 21.77 15.91
N GLU A 389 10.96 22.46 16.24
CA GLU A 389 11.00 23.77 16.91
C GLU A 389 11.68 23.68 18.29
N ALA A 390 11.37 22.62 19.06
CA ALA A 390 11.95 22.41 20.38
C ALA A 390 13.46 22.10 20.36
N MET A 391 13.97 21.54 19.24
CA MET A 391 15.38 21.19 19.08
C MET A 391 16.20 22.33 18.43
N CYS A 392 15.55 23.24 17.70
CA CYS A 392 16.21 24.37 17.05
C CYS A 392 16.57 25.48 18.06
N LYS A 393 17.86 25.84 18.11
CA LYS A 393 18.35 27.00 18.88
C LYS A 393 18.52 28.26 18.04
N LEU A 394 18.68 28.11 16.73
CA LEU A 394 18.95 29.19 15.79
C LEU A 394 17.67 29.57 15.05
N LYS A 395 17.50 30.87 14.79
CA LYS A 395 16.46 31.39 13.90
C LYS A 395 17.12 32.13 12.74
N LYS A 396 16.59 31.96 11.54
CA LYS A 396 17.05 32.63 10.33
C LYS A 396 15.86 33.34 9.69
N MET A 397 16.10 34.55 9.18
CA MET A 397 15.10 35.26 8.39
C MET A 397 14.89 34.54 7.07
N ASN A 398 13.65 34.15 6.77
CA ASN A 398 13.30 33.59 5.48
C ASN A 398 13.29 34.71 4.41
N PRO A 399 14.03 34.55 3.29
CA PRO A 399 14.14 35.59 2.27
C PRO A 399 12.82 35.88 1.54
N VAL A 400 11.89 34.92 1.51
CA VAL A 400 10.59 35.05 0.83
C VAL A 400 9.56 35.69 1.76
N THR A 401 9.37 35.09 2.94
CA THR A 401 8.30 35.50 3.88
C THR A 401 8.68 36.68 4.76
N LYS A 402 9.99 36.97 4.89
CA LYS A 402 10.54 37.97 5.82
C LYS A 402 10.16 37.70 7.28
N GLU A 403 9.90 36.45 7.62
CA GLU A 403 9.66 36.00 9.00
C GLU A 403 10.87 35.26 9.59
N MET A 404 11.01 35.34 10.93
CA MET A 404 12.08 34.67 11.66
C MET A 404 11.71 33.22 11.95
N GLU A 405 12.24 32.30 11.15
CA GLU A 405 11.96 30.86 11.25
C GLU A 405 13.07 30.08 11.98
N PRO A 406 12.74 29.00 12.71
CA PRO A 406 13.74 28.10 13.26
C PRO A 406 14.53 27.42 12.13
N TYR A 407 15.86 27.45 12.23
CA TYR A 407 16.76 26.93 11.20
C TYR A 407 17.82 26.01 11.80
N MET A 408 18.03 24.84 11.18
CA MET A 408 19.09 23.90 11.53
C MET A 408 20.11 23.79 10.39
N PRO A 409 21.41 24.06 10.63
CA PRO A 409 22.43 23.96 9.60
C PRO A 409 22.62 22.51 9.11
N LEU A 410 22.79 22.35 7.79
CA LEU A 410 22.97 21.04 7.15
C LEU A 410 24.16 20.26 7.69
N CYS A 411 25.26 20.92 8.09
CA CYS A 411 26.43 20.26 8.66
C CYS A 411 26.11 19.41 9.91
N HIS A 412 25.08 19.78 10.69
CA HIS A 412 24.64 18.97 11.83
C HIS A 412 23.75 17.79 11.42
N ARG A 413 23.11 17.83 10.24
CA ARG A 413 22.23 16.77 9.73
C ARG A 413 22.96 15.72 8.89
N ILE A 414 24.07 16.09 8.23
CA ILE A 414 24.88 15.19 7.39
C ILE A 414 25.26 13.87 8.11
N PRO A 415 25.77 13.89 9.36
CA PRO A 415 26.10 12.65 10.06
C PRO A 415 24.91 11.71 10.22
N TRP A 416 23.72 12.26 10.48
CA TRP A 416 22.49 11.49 10.61
C TRP A 416 22.04 10.89 9.28
N TYR A 417 22.16 11.62 8.17
CA TYR A 417 21.91 11.06 6.84
C TYR A 417 22.88 9.94 6.48
N PHE A 418 24.15 10.05 6.87
CA PHE A 418 25.13 8.99 6.65
C PHE A 418 24.81 7.71 7.47
N VAL A 419 24.50 7.85 8.76
CA VAL A 419 24.06 6.75 9.63
C VAL A 419 22.80 6.09 9.08
N SER A 420 21.86 6.91 8.61
CA SER A 420 20.61 6.47 8.01
C SER A 420 20.84 5.64 6.75
N GLY A 421 21.60 6.17 5.78
CA GLY A 421 21.95 5.48 4.54
C GLY A 421 22.65 4.15 4.81
N THR A 422 23.63 4.16 5.73
CA THR A 422 24.37 2.95 6.14
C THR A 422 23.44 1.88 6.71
N THR A 423 22.48 2.29 7.56
CA THR A 423 21.54 1.34 8.17
C THR A 423 20.58 0.73 7.15
N VAL A 424 20.11 1.51 6.17
CA VAL A 424 19.27 1.01 5.08
C VAL A 424 20.04 0.00 4.24
N THR A 425 21.27 0.33 3.83
CA THR A 425 22.12 -0.58 3.04
C THR A 425 22.44 -1.86 3.80
N PHE A 426 22.70 -1.76 5.10
CA PHE A 426 22.91 -2.92 5.97
C PHE A 426 21.66 -3.80 6.05
N GLY A 427 20.48 -3.19 6.23
CA GLY A 427 19.19 -3.91 6.25
C GLY A 427 18.91 -4.66 4.95
N MET A 428 19.16 -4.02 3.80
CA MET A 428 19.04 -4.65 2.48
C MET A 428 20.02 -5.82 2.31
N GLY A 429 21.28 -5.65 2.73
CA GLY A 429 22.30 -6.71 2.67
C GLY A 429 21.96 -7.91 3.56
N LEU A 430 21.36 -7.67 4.72
CA LEU A 430 20.93 -8.73 5.63
C LEU A 430 19.80 -9.57 5.03
N LEU A 431 18.84 -8.95 4.32
CA LEU A 431 17.80 -9.66 3.58
C LEU A 431 18.42 -10.57 2.50
N LEU A 432 19.29 -10.03 1.66
CA LEU A 432 19.95 -10.82 0.61
C LEU A 432 20.74 -12.00 1.19
N SER A 433 21.44 -11.79 2.30
CA SER A 433 22.19 -12.85 3.01
C SER A 433 21.26 -13.93 3.57
N SER A 434 20.09 -13.54 4.10
CA SER A 434 19.09 -14.50 4.60
C SER A 434 18.55 -15.39 3.49
N MET A 435 18.35 -14.83 2.29
CA MET A 435 17.89 -15.59 1.14
C MET A 435 18.93 -16.58 0.63
N VAL A 436 20.19 -16.16 0.49
CA VAL A 436 21.29 -17.05 0.11
C VAL A 436 21.38 -18.21 1.13
N SER A 437 21.22 -17.89 2.41
CA SER A 437 21.21 -18.90 3.48
C SER A 437 20.08 -19.91 3.34
N ILE A 438 18.89 -19.49 2.89
CA ILE A 438 17.75 -20.38 2.62
C ILE A 438 17.97 -21.23 1.37
N ILE A 439 18.60 -20.70 0.33
CA ILE A 439 18.96 -21.47 -0.86
C ILE A 439 19.96 -22.58 -0.48
N VAL A 440 21.00 -22.23 0.28
CA VAL A 440 21.97 -23.22 0.80
C VAL A 440 21.28 -24.25 1.69
N TYR A 441 20.35 -23.83 2.54
CA TYR A 441 19.53 -24.75 3.34
C TYR A 441 18.76 -25.74 2.45
N ARG A 442 18.07 -25.26 1.40
CA ARG A 442 17.31 -26.14 0.49
C ARG A 442 18.20 -27.18 -0.18
N LEU A 443 19.38 -26.78 -0.65
CA LEU A 443 20.36 -27.69 -1.26
C LEU A 443 20.82 -28.76 -0.26
N SER A 444 21.15 -28.37 0.96
CA SER A 444 21.61 -29.31 1.99
C SER A 444 20.52 -30.29 2.44
N VAL A 445 19.28 -29.81 2.60
CA VAL A 445 18.15 -30.65 3.02
C VAL A 445 17.73 -31.58 1.89
N PHE A 446 17.81 -31.14 0.63
CA PHE A 446 17.55 -32.02 -0.51
C PHE A 446 18.53 -33.19 -0.55
N ALA A 447 19.83 -32.93 -0.40
CA ALA A 447 20.85 -33.98 -0.37
C ALA A 447 20.61 -34.99 0.76
N THR A 448 20.36 -34.51 1.99
CA THR A 448 20.12 -35.37 3.16
C THR A 448 18.82 -36.17 3.09
N PHE A 449 17.72 -35.57 2.60
CA PHE A 449 16.45 -36.29 2.43
C PHE A 449 16.53 -37.31 1.30
N ALA A 450 17.24 -37.00 0.22
CA ALA A 450 17.46 -37.94 -0.89
C ALA A 450 18.23 -39.18 -0.39
N SER A 451 19.31 -39.00 0.38
CA SER A 451 20.06 -40.11 0.95
C SER A 451 19.26 -40.93 1.97
N PHE A 452 18.45 -40.28 2.82
CA PHE A 452 17.69 -40.96 3.87
C PHE A 452 16.54 -41.81 3.29
N MET A 453 15.88 -41.32 2.24
CA MET A 453 14.80 -42.05 1.56
C MET A 453 15.28 -43.24 0.71
N GLU A 454 16.59 -43.37 0.50
CA GLU A 454 17.19 -44.54 -0.15
C GLU A 454 17.57 -45.64 0.86
N SER A 455 17.90 -45.28 2.11
CA SER A 455 18.34 -46.26 3.13
C SER A 455 17.23 -47.07 3.81
N GLU A 456 15.99 -46.56 3.88
CA GLU A 456 14.86 -47.28 4.51
C GLU A 456 13.83 -47.79 3.48
N ALA A 457 13.86 -49.10 3.21
CA ALA A 457 12.94 -49.79 2.28
C ALA A 457 11.46 -49.77 2.72
N THR A 458 11.16 -49.38 3.96
CA THR A 458 9.80 -49.32 4.54
C THR A 458 9.02 -48.06 4.15
N LEU A 459 9.68 -47.06 3.52
CA LEU A 459 9.08 -45.77 3.17
C LEU A 459 8.64 -45.67 1.69
N GLN A 460 8.45 -46.80 0.99
CA GLN A 460 7.95 -46.79 -0.39
C GLN A 460 6.51 -46.25 -0.52
N ASN A 461 5.65 -46.49 0.48
CA ASN A 461 4.26 -46.00 0.46
C ASN A 461 4.17 -44.48 0.71
N VAL A 462 5.17 -43.88 1.37
CA VAL A 462 5.24 -42.42 1.63
C VAL A 462 5.97 -41.68 0.50
N LYS A 463 6.87 -42.36 -0.25
CA LYS A 463 7.51 -41.84 -1.48
C LYS A 463 6.50 -41.29 -2.51
N SER A 464 5.32 -41.89 -2.59
CA SER A 464 4.26 -41.45 -3.52
C SER A 464 3.54 -40.17 -3.09
N PHE A 465 3.57 -39.81 -1.79
CA PHE A 465 2.80 -38.68 -1.25
C PHE A 465 3.70 -37.52 -0.76
N PHE A 466 4.91 -37.83 -0.30
CA PHE A 466 5.92 -36.87 0.15
C PHE A 466 7.22 -37.09 -0.63
N THR A 467 7.43 -36.32 -1.70
CA THR A 467 8.71 -36.31 -2.40
C THR A 467 9.74 -35.47 -1.62
N PRO A 468 11.04 -35.80 -1.69
CA PRO A 468 12.11 -34.98 -1.09
C PRO A 468 12.03 -33.51 -1.53
N GLN A 469 11.62 -33.28 -2.78
CA GLN A 469 11.45 -31.96 -3.37
C GLN A 469 10.26 -31.19 -2.77
N LEU A 470 9.13 -31.86 -2.48
CA LEU A 470 8.00 -31.22 -1.81
C LEU A 470 8.34 -30.85 -0.35
N ALA A 471 9.01 -31.75 0.37
CA ALA A 471 9.40 -31.54 1.77
C ALA A 471 10.39 -30.38 1.94
N THR A 472 11.43 -30.33 1.08
CA THR A 472 12.43 -29.25 1.05
C THR A 472 11.85 -27.90 0.66
N ASN A 473 10.96 -27.88 -0.34
CA ASN A 473 10.27 -26.66 -0.75
C ASN A 473 9.36 -26.12 0.36
N LEU A 474 8.64 -27.00 1.06
CA LEU A 474 7.75 -26.61 2.15
C LEU A 474 8.53 -26.10 3.37
N SER A 475 9.55 -26.85 3.83
CA SER A 475 10.36 -26.45 4.99
C SER A 475 11.13 -25.16 4.74
N GLY A 476 11.76 -25.02 3.56
CA GLY A 476 12.48 -23.81 3.17
C GLY A 476 11.56 -22.59 3.04
N SER A 477 10.34 -22.76 2.54
CA SER A 477 9.37 -21.67 2.45
C SER A 477 8.87 -21.22 3.82
N CYS A 478 8.64 -22.15 4.75
CA CYS A 478 8.26 -21.82 6.14
C CYS A 478 9.37 -21.04 6.86
N LEU A 479 10.63 -21.48 6.75
CA LEU A 479 11.76 -20.77 7.35
C LEU A 479 11.95 -19.38 6.75
N ASN A 480 11.78 -19.23 5.43
CA ASN A 480 11.82 -17.93 4.77
C ASN A 480 10.75 -16.99 5.30
N CYS A 481 9.51 -17.48 5.42
CA CYS A 481 8.39 -16.70 5.97
C CYS A 481 8.70 -16.22 7.40
N ILE A 482 9.19 -17.11 8.27
CA ILE A 482 9.56 -16.76 9.65
C ILE A 482 10.67 -15.70 9.67
N ALA A 483 11.72 -15.87 8.88
CA ALA A 483 12.83 -14.92 8.80
C ALA A 483 12.34 -13.53 8.37
N ILE A 484 11.54 -13.46 7.30
CA ILE A 484 10.98 -12.20 6.78
C ILE A 484 10.11 -11.50 7.83
N LEU A 485 9.24 -12.25 8.54
CA LEU A 485 8.38 -11.68 9.58
C LEU A 485 9.20 -11.05 10.72
N ILE A 486 10.25 -11.72 11.18
CA ILE A 486 11.13 -11.22 12.23
C ILE A 486 11.87 -9.96 11.75
N LEU A 487 12.43 -9.99 10.54
CA LEU A 487 13.19 -8.87 10.00
C LEU A 487 12.31 -7.63 9.73
N ASN A 488 11.11 -7.82 9.19
CA ASN A 488 10.13 -6.74 9.02
C ASN A 488 9.82 -6.03 10.33
N PHE A 489 9.57 -6.79 11.41
CA PHE A 489 9.22 -6.24 12.72
C PHE A 489 10.33 -5.35 13.30
N PHE A 490 11.59 -5.79 13.21
CA PHE A 490 12.71 -4.99 13.68
C PHE A 490 12.97 -3.78 12.78
N TYR A 491 12.92 -3.96 11.46
CA TYR A 491 13.26 -2.91 10.51
C TYR A 491 12.28 -1.73 10.52
N GLU A 492 10.98 -1.97 10.72
CA GLU A 492 9.98 -0.91 10.89
C GLU A 492 10.32 -0.01 12.08
N ARG A 493 10.66 -0.61 13.23
CA ARG A 493 11.04 0.13 14.44
C ARG A 493 12.35 0.90 14.27
N ILE A 494 13.35 0.27 13.66
CA ILE A 494 14.64 0.90 13.38
C ILE A 494 14.46 2.08 12.42
N SER A 495 13.68 1.91 11.35
CA SER A 495 13.43 2.96 10.35
C SER A 495 12.71 4.17 10.96
N ALA A 496 11.69 3.94 11.79
CA ALA A 496 10.99 5.01 12.50
C ALA A 496 11.91 5.73 13.51
N TRP A 497 12.76 4.98 14.23
CA TRP A 497 13.72 5.56 15.17
C TRP A 497 14.79 6.41 14.47
N ILE A 498 15.39 5.91 13.39
CA ILE A 498 16.40 6.64 12.60
C ILE A 498 15.80 7.89 11.96
N THR A 499 14.59 7.80 11.42
CA THR A 499 13.95 8.96 10.78
C THR A 499 13.61 10.06 11.80
N LYS A 500 13.35 9.71 13.07
CA LYS A 500 13.26 10.70 14.15
C LYS A 500 14.61 11.36 14.46
N MET A 501 15.73 10.61 14.36
CA MET A 501 17.08 11.13 14.55
C MET A 501 17.56 12.04 13.41
N GLU A 502 16.98 11.94 12.21
CA GLU A 502 17.24 12.87 11.09
C GLU A 502 16.65 14.28 11.32
N ILE A 503 15.79 14.43 12.33
CA ILE A 503 15.10 15.67 12.72
C ILE A 503 14.51 16.40 11.50
N PRO A 504 13.56 15.78 10.77
CA PRO A 504 12.88 16.42 9.63
C PRO A 504 12.09 17.66 10.06
N ARG A 505 12.05 18.66 9.17
CA ARG A 505 11.43 19.96 9.44
C ARG A 505 9.90 19.86 9.48
N THR A 506 9.32 19.15 8.51
CA THR A 506 7.88 19.02 8.31
C THR A 506 7.42 17.57 8.48
N TYR A 507 6.10 17.38 8.64
CA TYR A 507 5.50 16.04 8.63
C TYR A 507 5.67 15.35 7.27
N GLN A 508 5.59 16.09 6.16
CA GLN A 508 5.80 15.55 4.81
C GLN A 508 7.23 15.03 4.61
N GLU A 509 8.26 15.76 5.06
CA GLU A 509 9.65 15.30 5.00
C GLU A 509 9.86 14.02 5.83
N TYR A 510 9.27 13.97 7.03
CA TYR A 510 9.33 12.78 7.88
C TYR A 510 8.69 11.57 7.21
N GLU A 511 7.46 11.72 6.72
CA GLU A 511 6.73 10.64 6.05
C GLU A 511 7.46 10.19 4.78
N SER A 512 7.98 11.11 3.98
CA SER A 512 8.70 10.79 2.73
C SER A 512 10.00 10.03 3.01
N SER A 513 10.78 10.49 3.99
CA SER A 513 12.04 9.86 4.39
C SER A 513 11.80 8.47 5.01
N LEU A 514 10.77 8.30 5.84
CA LEU A 514 10.38 7.00 6.39
C LEU A 514 9.91 6.04 5.29
N THR A 515 9.07 6.55 4.39
CA THR A 515 8.49 5.79 3.27
C THR A 515 9.57 5.23 2.35
N LEU A 516 10.56 6.06 1.96
CA LEU A 516 11.66 5.61 1.10
C LEU A 516 12.47 4.46 1.74
N LYS A 517 12.79 4.57 3.03
CA LYS A 517 13.56 3.53 3.76
C LYS A 517 12.81 2.21 3.85
N MET A 518 11.52 2.28 4.18
CA MET A 518 10.67 1.10 4.29
C MET A 518 10.44 0.47 2.91
N PHE A 519 10.22 1.29 1.88
CA PHE A 519 10.07 0.83 0.50
C PHE A 519 11.33 0.09 0.01
N LEU A 520 12.53 0.65 0.16
CA LEU A 520 13.77 0.00 -0.31
C LEU A 520 13.97 -1.39 0.31
N PHE A 521 13.67 -1.52 1.60
CA PHE A 521 13.73 -2.81 2.29
C PHE A 521 12.67 -3.79 1.77
N GLN A 522 11.43 -3.34 1.61
CA GLN A 522 10.35 -4.18 1.08
C GLN A 522 10.56 -4.55 -0.40
N PHE A 523 11.12 -3.65 -1.20
CA PHE A 523 11.47 -3.89 -2.60
C PHE A 523 12.42 -5.08 -2.71
N VAL A 524 13.50 -5.09 -1.92
CA VAL A 524 14.43 -6.23 -1.88
C VAL A 524 13.71 -7.47 -1.38
N ASN A 525 12.94 -7.39 -0.30
CA ASN A 525 12.20 -8.54 0.25
C ASN A 525 11.26 -9.21 -0.78
N TYR A 526 10.50 -8.42 -1.55
CA TYR A 526 9.52 -8.95 -2.49
C TYR A 526 10.13 -9.43 -3.81
N TYR A 527 11.08 -8.69 -4.39
CA TYR A 527 11.53 -8.96 -5.77
C TYR A 527 12.81 -9.78 -5.87
N SER A 528 13.62 -9.83 -4.82
CA SER A 528 14.89 -10.58 -4.80
C SER A 528 14.77 -12.03 -5.26
N ALA A 529 13.71 -12.74 -4.86
CA ALA A 529 13.50 -14.13 -5.27
C ALA A 529 13.24 -14.24 -6.77
N CYS A 530 12.41 -13.35 -7.32
CA CYS A 530 12.15 -13.29 -8.76
C CYS A 530 13.41 -12.87 -9.54
N PHE A 531 14.19 -11.91 -9.03
CA PHE A 531 15.48 -11.52 -9.61
C PHE A 531 16.49 -12.67 -9.61
N TYR A 532 16.54 -13.48 -8.54
CA TYR A 532 17.39 -14.67 -8.47
C TYR A 532 17.01 -15.68 -9.55
N VAL A 533 15.72 -16.05 -9.67
CA VAL A 533 15.25 -17.01 -10.67
C VAL A 533 15.44 -16.48 -12.10
N ALA A 534 15.23 -15.18 -12.32
CA ALA A 534 15.37 -14.58 -13.65
C ALA A 534 16.82 -14.52 -14.14
N PHE A 535 17.76 -14.09 -13.29
CA PHE A 535 19.10 -13.69 -13.74
C PHE A 535 20.26 -14.55 -13.23
N PHE A 536 20.11 -15.22 -12.09
CA PHE A 536 21.21 -15.95 -11.44
C PHE A 536 21.06 -17.46 -11.53
N LYS A 537 19.84 -17.98 -11.46
CA LYS A 537 19.56 -19.43 -11.52
C LYS A 537 19.99 -20.03 -12.86
N GLY A 538 20.71 -21.16 -12.83
CA GLY A 538 21.15 -21.89 -14.02
C GLY A 538 22.22 -21.22 -14.89
N LYS A 539 22.70 -20.01 -14.56
CA LYS A 539 23.73 -19.29 -15.34
C LYS A 539 25.16 -19.57 -14.89
N LEU A 540 25.36 -19.89 -13.61
CA LEU A 540 26.67 -20.09 -12.97
C LEU A 540 26.90 -21.54 -12.56
N VAL A 541 26.63 -22.50 -13.46
CA VAL A 541 26.67 -23.95 -13.17
C VAL A 541 27.94 -24.64 -13.69
N GLY A 542 28.54 -24.13 -14.77
CA GLY A 542 29.66 -24.79 -15.45
C GLY A 542 29.18 -25.86 -16.43
N TYR A 543 29.96 -26.92 -16.61
CA TYR A 543 29.64 -28.07 -17.46
C TYR A 543 29.89 -29.38 -16.72
N PRO A 544 29.37 -30.53 -17.18
CA PRO A 544 29.42 -31.78 -16.42
C PRO A 544 30.79 -32.26 -15.93
N GLY A 545 31.86 -31.98 -16.67
CA GLY A 545 33.23 -32.29 -16.25
C GLY A 545 33.81 -31.35 -15.18
N LYS A 546 33.22 -30.16 -14.98
CA LYS A 546 33.65 -29.18 -13.98
C LYS A 546 32.48 -28.26 -13.58
N TYR A 547 31.70 -28.72 -12.60
CA TYR A 547 30.66 -27.89 -11.98
C TYR A 547 31.24 -26.79 -11.09
N THR A 548 30.53 -25.67 -11.00
CA THR A 548 30.83 -24.59 -10.05
C THR A 548 30.13 -24.82 -8.72
N TYR A 549 30.94 -25.06 -7.70
CA TYR A 549 30.50 -25.28 -6.33
C TYR A 549 30.49 -23.98 -5.53
N MET A 550 29.34 -23.62 -4.95
CA MET A 550 29.26 -22.55 -3.97
C MET A 550 29.97 -22.97 -2.68
N PHE A 551 30.89 -22.13 -2.21
CA PHE A 551 31.75 -22.41 -1.04
C PHE A 551 32.53 -23.74 -1.14
N ASN A 552 32.80 -24.22 -2.36
CA ASN A 552 33.45 -25.52 -2.63
C ASN A 552 32.72 -26.74 -2.04
N LEU A 553 31.44 -26.62 -1.69
CA LEU A 553 30.67 -27.68 -1.00
C LEU A 553 29.37 -28.05 -1.74
N TRP A 554 28.68 -27.07 -2.35
CA TRP A 554 27.33 -27.27 -2.86
C TRP A 554 27.25 -26.92 -4.35
N ARG A 555 26.76 -27.85 -5.19
CA ARG A 555 26.52 -27.62 -6.62
C ARG A 555 25.41 -26.57 -6.83
N SER A 556 25.63 -25.66 -7.77
CA SER A 556 24.67 -24.59 -8.09
C SER A 556 23.41 -25.15 -8.79
N GLU A 557 22.25 -24.54 -8.55
CA GLU A 557 20.98 -24.98 -9.15
C GLU A 557 20.93 -24.76 -10.67
N GLU A 558 20.45 -25.77 -11.40
CA GLU A 558 20.26 -25.76 -12.85
C GLU A 558 18.83 -25.34 -13.23
N CYS A 559 18.66 -24.84 -14.45
CA CYS A 559 17.33 -24.64 -15.05
C CYS A 559 16.86 -25.92 -15.75
N ASP A 560 15.55 -26.06 -15.92
CA ASP A 560 14.99 -27.03 -16.87
C ASP A 560 15.47 -26.70 -18.31
N PRO A 561 15.71 -27.68 -19.20
CA PRO A 561 16.12 -27.40 -20.58
C PRO A 561 15.11 -26.58 -21.40
N ALA A 562 13.83 -26.49 -20.99
CA ALA A 562 12.88 -25.55 -21.61
C ALA A 562 13.00 -24.10 -21.07
N GLY A 563 13.94 -23.85 -20.15
CA GLY A 563 14.27 -22.55 -19.56
C GLY A 563 13.71 -22.33 -18.14
N CYS A 564 14.30 -21.37 -17.42
CA CYS A 564 13.83 -20.95 -16.09
C CYS A 564 12.59 -20.04 -16.13
N LEU A 565 12.12 -19.66 -17.33
CA LEU A 565 10.99 -18.73 -17.49
C LEU A 565 9.69 -19.29 -16.89
N VAL A 566 9.42 -20.58 -17.06
CA VAL A 566 8.21 -21.21 -16.50
C VAL A 566 8.23 -21.20 -14.97
N GLU A 567 9.38 -21.42 -14.35
CA GLU A 567 9.50 -21.31 -12.89
C GLU A 567 9.26 -19.87 -12.41
N LEU A 568 9.81 -18.88 -13.14
CA LEU A 568 9.55 -17.47 -12.85
C LEU A 568 8.05 -17.13 -12.98
N THR A 569 7.40 -17.55 -14.07
CA THR A 569 5.96 -17.28 -14.29
C THR A 569 5.08 -17.95 -13.25
N THR A 570 5.37 -19.19 -12.86
CA THR A 570 4.62 -19.91 -11.82
C THR A 570 4.80 -19.24 -10.46
N GLN A 571 6.03 -18.85 -10.11
CA GLN A 571 6.29 -18.09 -8.89
C GLN A 571 5.55 -16.75 -8.88
N LEU A 572 5.59 -15.98 -9.97
CA LEU A 572 4.87 -14.71 -10.09
C LEU A 572 3.36 -14.91 -10.01
N THR A 573 2.83 -15.94 -10.67
CA THR A 573 1.41 -16.28 -10.64
C THR A 573 0.96 -16.62 -9.22
N ILE A 574 1.74 -17.46 -8.51
CA ILE A 574 1.46 -17.81 -7.12
C ILE A 574 1.51 -16.55 -6.24
N ILE A 575 2.54 -15.71 -6.37
CA ILE A 575 2.65 -14.48 -5.57
C ILE A 575 1.46 -13.56 -5.87
N MET A 576 1.15 -13.28 -7.13
CA MET A 576 0.08 -12.35 -7.52
C MET A 576 -1.32 -12.85 -7.15
N ILE A 577 -1.59 -14.16 -7.22
CA ILE A 577 -2.90 -14.70 -6.83
C ILE A 577 -2.97 -14.90 -5.32
N ALA A 578 -2.00 -15.59 -4.73
CA ALA A 578 -2.04 -15.96 -3.32
C ALA A 578 -1.89 -14.74 -2.41
N LYS A 579 -0.87 -13.89 -2.64
CA LYS A 579 -0.67 -12.68 -1.82
C LYS A 579 -1.93 -11.84 -1.82
N GLN A 580 -2.57 -11.72 -2.97
CA GLN A 580 -3.73 -10.87 -3.11
C GLN A 580 -4.99 -11.43 -2.47
N LEU A 581 -5.29 -12.72 -2.70
CA LEU A 581 -6.42 -13.35 -2.05
C LEU A 581 -6.25 -13.36 -0.53
N PHE A 582 -5.06 -13.74 -0.03
CA PHE A 582 -4.79 -13.75 1.40
C PHE A 582 -4.70 -12.33 1.98
N GLY A 583 -4.18 -11.35 1.24
CA GLY A 583 -4.13 -9.94 1.59
C GLY A 583 -5.53 -9.38 1.82
N ASN A 584 -6.38 -9.44 0.79
CA ASN A 584 -7.75 -8.91 0.85
C ASN A 584 -8.58 -9.61 1.94
N ILE A 585 -8.39 -10.94 2.11
CA ILE A 585 -9.03 -11.69 3.21
C ILE A 585 -8.51 -11.20 4.56
N HIS A 586 -7.20 -11.19 4.76
CA HIS A 586 -6.60 -10.78 6.02
C HIS A 586 -7.04 -9.36 6.40
N GLU A 587 -7.01 -8.45 5.44
CA GLU A 587 -7.36 -7.06 5.62
C GLU A 587 -8.85 -6.83 5.89
N ALA A 588 -9.73 -7.63 5.28
CA ALA A 588 -11.15 -7.56 5.58
C ALA A 588 -11.49 -8.17 6.96
N PHE A 589 -10.89 -9.32 7.29
CA PHE A 589 -11.21 -10.09 8.49
C PHE A 589 -10.52 -9.56 9.75
N GLN A 590 -9.27 -9.11 9.66
CA GLN A 590 -8.51 -8.59 10.81
C GLN A 590 -9.31 -7.52 11.57
N PRO A 591 -9.72 -6.38 10.96
CA PRO A 591 -10.40 -5.33 11.70
C PRO A 591 -11.79 -5.77 12.20
N LEU A 592 -12.48 -6.67 11.49
CA LEU A 592 -13.75 -7.25 11.96
C LEU A 592 -13.57 -8.03 13.26
N ILE A 593 -12.57 -8.92 13.30
CA ILE A 593 -12.29 -9.76 14.47
C ILE A 593 -11.88 -8.88 15.66
N PHE A 594 -11.00 -7.90 15.45
CA PHE A 594 -10.58 -7.00 16.53
C PHE A 594 -11.72 -6.10 17.03
N ASN A 595 -12.56 -5.57 16.14
CA ASN A 595 -13.74 -4.78 16.51
C ASN A 595 -14.76 -5.63 17.25
N TRP A 596 -14.99 -6.86 16.81
CA TRP A 596 -15.85 -7.82 17.48
C TRP A 596 -15.34 -8.16 18.88
N TRP A 597 -14.04 -8.42 19.03
CA TRP A 597 -13.42 -8.67 20.33
C TRP A 597 -13.55 -7.46 21.24
N ARG A 598 -13.18 -6.26 20.77
CA ARG A 598 -13.23 -5.03 21.59
C ARG A 598 -14.64 -4.73 22.06
N ARG A 599 -15.64 -4.85 21.17
CA ARG A 599 -17.06 -4.71 21.52
C ARG A 599 -17.49 -5.72 22.58
N ARG A 600 -17.06 -6.98 22.51
CA ARG A 600 -17.38 -7.97 23.56
C ARG A 600 -16.71 -7.69 24.90
N LYS A 601 -15.50 -7.13 24.89
CA LYS A 601 -14.78 -6.78 26.12
C LYS A 601 -15.37 -5.54 26.79
N SER A 602 -15.84 -4.58 26.00
CA SER A 602 -16.46 -3.33 26.48
C SER A 602 -17.93 -3.52 26.90
N ARG A 603 -18.67 -4.40 26.21
CA ARG A 603 -20.09 -4.63 26.51
C ARG A 603 -20.31 -5.50 27.74
N THR A 604 -20.82 -4.89 28.82
CA THR A 604 -21.34 -5.61 29.99
C THR A 604 -22.82 -6.02 29.79
N ASN A 605 -23.62 -5.23 29.07
CA ASN A 605 -25.04 -5.52 28.77
C ASN A 605 -25.32 -5.38 27.26
N SER A 606 -25.89 -6.42 26.62
CA SER A 606 -26.09 -6.44 25.16
C SER A 606 -27.30 -5.61 24.66
N GLU A 607 -28.20 -5.18 25.54
CA GLU A 607 -29.50 -4.59 25.17
C GLU A 607 -29.55 -3.05 25.23
N LYS A 608 -28.60 -2.39 25.91
CA LYS A 608 -28.60 -0.92 25.99
C LYS A 608 -27.99 -0.32 24.72
N LEU A 609 -28.74 0.58 24.07
CA LEU A 609 -28.17 1.52 23.09
C LEU A 609 -27.09 2.34 23.83
N TYR A 610 -25.92 2.58 23.24
CA TYR A 610 -24.79 3.26 23.87
C TYR A 610 -24.23 4.36 22.94
N SER A 611 -23.42 5.27 23.48
CA SER A 611 -23.24 6.61 22.89
C SER A 611 -22.39 6.61 21.61
N ARG A 612 -22.51 7.65 20.75
CA ARG A 612 -21.71 7.76 19.50
C ARG A 612 -20.21 7.66 19.72
N TRP A 613 -19.70 8.44 20.67
CA TRP A 613 -18.27 8.47 20.98
C TRP A 613 -17.77 7.12 21.51
N GLU A 614 -18.58 6.36 22.23
CA GLU A 614 -18.22 5.00 22.64
C GLU A 614 -18.17 4.04 21.45
N GLN A 615 -19.16 4.12 20.55
CA GLN A 615 -19.19 3.29 19.33
C GLN A 615 -17.93 3.50 18.47
N ASP A 616 -17.52 4.75 18.29
CA ASP A 616 -16.33 5.08 17.53
C ASP A 616 -15.04 4.75 18.32
N ASN A 617 -15.03 4.86 19.66
CA ASN A 617 -13.92 4.38 20.48
C ASN A 617 -13.66 2.88 20.32
N ASP A 618 -14.69 2.08 20.04
CA ASP A 618 -14.51 0.64 19.83
C ASP A 618 -13.87 0.30 18.47
N LEU A 619 -13.85 1.24 17.52
CA LEU A 619 -13.29 1.02 16.17
C LEU A 619 -11.75 1.04 16.16
N GLN A 620 -11.16 0.44 15.12
CA GLN A 620 -9.70 0.43 14.95
C GLN A 620 -9.15 1.83 14.69
N VAL A 621 -7.95 2.09 15.21
CA VAL A 621 -7.26 3.37 15.02
C VAL A 621 -6.55 3.34 13.67
N PHE A 622 -6.66 4.43 12.91
CA PHE A 622 -5.84 4.65 11.74
C PHE A 622 -4.42 5.02 12.22
N GLY A 623 -3.44 4.12 12.04
CA GLY A 623 -2.12 4.22 12.65
C GLY A 623 -1.30 5.44 12.18
N GLN A 624 -0.16 5.71 12.83
CA GLN A 624 0.75 6.81 12.46
C GLN A 624 1.32 6.69 11.03
N LEU A 625 1.43 5.46 10.52
CA LEU A 625 1.85 5.17 9.15
C LEU A 625 0.73 5.44 8.13
N GLY A 626 -0.51 5.64 8.58
CA GLY A 626 -1.66 6.00 7.76
C GLY A 626 -1.84 5.10 6.53
N LEU A 627 -1.74 5.72 5.35
CA LEU A 627 -1.90 5.07 4.03
C LEU A 627 -0.62 4.39 3.52
N PHE A 628 0.47 4.36 4.29
CA PHE A 628 1.75 3.82 3.81
C PHE A 628 1.63 2.39 3.28
N TYR A 629 0.97 1.49 4.03
CA TYR A 629 0.82 0.09 3.63
C TYR A 629 -0.07 -0.08 2.39
N GLU A 630 -1.10 0.78 2.25
CA GLU A 630 -2.02 0.80 1.10
C GLU A 630 -1.28 1.19 -0.20
N TYR A 631 -0.48 2.27 -0.13
CA TYR A 631 0.37 2.66 -1.25
C TYR A 631 1.47 1.62 -1.52
N LEU A 632 2.10 1.07 -0.47
CA LEU A 632 3.14 0.06 -0.62
C LEU A 632 2.59 -1.15 -1.37
N GLU A 633 1.39 -1.62 -1.03
CA GLU A 633 0.74 -2.73 -1.74
C GLU A 633 0.54 -2.40 -3.22
N THR A 634 -0.07 -1.26 -3.51
CA THR A 634 -0.33 -0.80 -4.88
C THR A 634 0.95 -0.66 -5.71
N VAL A 635 2.01 -0.09 -5.12
CA VAL A 635 3.31 0.13 -5.78
C VAL A 635 4.06 -1.20 -5.98
N ILE A 636 3.99 -2.12 -5.01
CA ILE A 636 4.59 -3.44 -5.16
C ILE A 636 3.86 -4.25 -6.25
N GLN A 637 2.54 -4.14 -6.34
CA GLN A 637 1.77 -4.72 -7.43
C GLN A 637 2.16 -4.10 -8.79
N PHE A 638 2.31 -2.78 -8.87
CA PHE A 638 2.82 -2.10 -10.07
C PHE A 638 4.18 -2.64 -10.50
N GLY A 639 5.10 -2.91 -9.57
CA GLY A 639 6.38 -3.53 -9.91
C GLY A 639 6.26 -4.95 -10.43
N PHE A 640 5.38 -5.79 -9.89
CA PHE A 640 5.15 -7.13 -10.46
C PHE A 640 4.59 -7.04 -11.89
N VAL A 641 3.71 -6.08 -12.15
CA VAL A 641 3.09 -5.86 -13.47
C VAL A 641 4.08 -5.28 -14.48
N THR A 642 5.12 -4.55 -14.06
CA THR A 642 6.02 -3.83 -14.97
C THR A 642 7.40 -4.47 -15.08
N LEU A 643 8.04 -4.88 -13.97
CA LEU A 643 9.41 -5.42 -13.96
C LEU A 643 9.53 -6.78 -14.68
N PHE A 644 8.51 -7.63 -14.55
CA PHE A 644 8.55 -9.03 -14.99
C PHE A 644 7.55 -9.34 -16.11
N VAL A 645 7.03 -8.31 -16.79
CA VAL A 645 5.92 -8.45 -17.72
C VAL A 645 6.26 -9.27 -18.96
N ALA A 646 7.53 -9.26 -19.37
CA ALA A 646 8.02 -10.10 -20.47
C ALA A 646 7.85 -11.60 -20.18
N SER A 647 7.82 -11.99 -18.91
CA SER A 647 7.59 -13.40 -18.52
C SER A 647 6.11 -13.76 -18.46
N PHE A 648 5.24 -12.84 -18.01
CA PHE A 648 3.84 -13.16 -17.70
C PHE A 648 2.85 -12.09 -18.21
N PRO A 649 2.32 -12.24 -19.44
CA PRO A 649 1.44 -11.24 -20.06
C PRO A 649 0.09 -11.05 -19.37
N LEU A 650 -0.37 -12.02 -18.57
CA LEU A 650 -1.62 -11.93 -17.82
C LEU A 650 -1.49 -11.16 -16.49
N ALA A 651 -0.28 -10.72 -16.11
CA ALA A 651 -0.07 -9.94 -14.89
C ALA A 651 -1.01 -8.73 -14.76
N PRO A 652 -1.21 -7.88 -15.80
CA PRO A 652 -2.12 -6.74 -15.70
C PRO A 652 -3.58 -7.14 -15.50
N LEU A 653 -4.01 -8.30 -16.01
CA LEU A 653 -5.39 -8.79 -15.82
C LEU A 653 -5.65 -9.16 -14.37
N PHE A 654 -4.73 -9.88 -13.73
CA PHE A 654 -4.85 -10.19 -12.30
C PHE A 654 -4.74 -8.94 -11.44
N ALA A 655 -3.87 -8.02 -11.80
CA ALA A 655 -3.78 -6.72 -11.15
C ALA A 655 -5.08 -5.89 -11.28
N LEU A 656 -5.73 -5.92 -12.44
CA LEU A 656 -7.00 -5.24 -12.67
C LEU A 656 -8.11 -5.81 -11.79
N ILE A 657 -8.27 -7.15 -11.79
CA ILE A 657 -9.27 -7.83 -10.94
C ILE A 657 -9.02 -7.51 -9.48
N ASN A 658 -7.75 -7.49 -9.07
CA ASN A 658 -7.40 -7.09 -7.73
C ASN A 658 -7.85 -5.67 -7.41
N ASN A 659 -7.41 -4.67 -8.19
CA ASN A 659 -7.69 -3.28 -7.86
C ASN A 659 -9.20 -2.99 -7.79
N ILE A 660 -10.00 -3.65 -8.63
CA ILE A 660 -11.47 -3.54 -8.58
C ILE A 660 -12.01 -4.00 -7.21
N MET A 661 -11.47 -5.08 -6.66
CA MET A 661 -11.81 -5.55 -5.32
C MET A 661 -11.24 -4.65 -4.23
N GLU A 662 -9.98 -4.24 -4.38
CA GLU A 662 -9.22 -3.42 -3.44
C GLU A 662 -9.89 -2.08 -3.16
N ILE A 663 -10.28 -1.36 -4.21
CA ILE A 663 -11.04 -0.10 -4.10
C ILE A 663 -12.25 -0.27 -3.17
N ARG A 664 -12.92 -1.42 -3.20
CA ARG A 664 -14.12 -1.70 -2.40
C ARG A 664 -13.80 -2.18 -1.00
N VAL A 665 -12.76 -3.00 -0.82
CA VAL A 665 -12.28 -3.43 0.51
C VAL A 665 -11.83 -2.19 1.29
N ASP A 666 -11.04 -1.32 0.67
CA ASP A 666 -10.55 -0.07 1.24
C ASP A 666 -11.67 0.90 1.60
N ALA A 667 -12.59 1.13 0.67
CA ALA A 667 -13.76 1.95 0.94
C ALA A 667 -14.56 1.41 2.12
N TRP A 668 -14.75 0.09 2.18
CA TRP A 668 -15.52 -0.56 3.23
C TRP A 668 -14.81 -0.54 4.58
N LYS A 669 -13.51 -0.78 4.65
CA LYS A 669 -12.74 -0.78 5.90
C LYS A 669 -12.74 0.62 6.50
N LEU A 670 -12.46 1.66 5.70
CA LEU A 670 -12.46 3.06 6.14
C LEU A 670 -13.85 3.55 6.56
N THR A 671 -14.90 3.10 5.88
CA THR A 671 -16.28 3.53 6.19
C THR A 671 -16.85 2.81 7.42
N THR A 672 -16.46 1.57 7.69
CA THR A 672 -17.16 0.73 8.69
C THR A 672 -16.32 0.28 9.88
N GLN A 673 -15.02 0.03 9.69
CA GLN A 673 -14.18 -0.63 10.70
C GLN A 673 -13.17 0.28 11.39
N TYR A 674 -12.70 1.32 10.70
CA TYR A 674 -11.79 2.30 11.26
C TYR A 674 -12.54 3.49 11.87
N ARG A 675 -11.89 4.13 12.84
CA ARG A 675 -12.24 5.47 13.30
C ARG A 675 -12.01 6.47 12.17
N ARG A 676 -12.76 7.57 12.18
CA ARG A 676 -12.57 8.65 11.22
C ARG A 676 -11.15 9.21 11.38
N PRO A 677 -10.31 9.17 10.32
CA PRO A 677 -9.01 9.82 10.35
C PRO A 677 -9.19 11.34 10.33
N VAL A 678 -8.20 12.07 10.85
CA VAL A 678 -8.19 13.54 10.75
C VAL A 678 -7.94 13.93 9.31
N ALA A 679 -8.77 14.84 8.78
CA ALA A 679 -8.62 15.31 7.41
C ALA A 679 -7.29 16.05 7.23
N ALA A 680 -6.47 15.54 6.32
CA ALA A 680 -5.18 16.10 5.97
C ALA A 680 -5.18 16.51 4.49
N LYS A 681 -4.60 17.67 4.20
CA LYS A 681 -4.37 18.14 2.83
C LYS A 681 -3.14 17.42 2.23
N ALA A 682 -3.21 17.07 0.96
CA ALA A 682 -2.07 16.60 0.17
C ALA A 682 -2.29 16.93 -1.31
N HIS A 683 -1.33 17.59 -1.96
CA HIS A 683 -1.38 17.93 -3.40
C HIS A 683 -0.97 16.76 -4.30
N SER A 684 -0.11 15.88 -3.80
CA SER A 684 0.44 14.74 -4.53
C SER A 684 0.40 13.47 -3.68
N ILE A 685 0.64 12.32 -4.32
CA ILE A 685 0.91 11.05 -3.64
C ILE A 685 2.26 11.08 -2.89
N GLY A 686 3.03 12.18 -2.97
CA GLY A 686 4.32 12.35 -2.32
C GLY A 686 5.43 11.54 -3.00
N ILE A 687 6.35 11.00 -2.19
CA ILE A 687 7.54 10.25 -2.65
C ILE A 687 7.20 9.03 -3.50
N TRP A 688 5.97 8.52 -3.42
CA TRP A 688 5.52 7.39 -4.24
C TRP A 688 5.59 7.70 -5.75
N GLN A 689 5.43 8.96 -6.15
CA GLN A 689 5.59 9.38 -7.53
C GLN A 689 7.02 9.14 -8.04
N ASP A 690 8.01 9.53 -7.24
CA ASP A 690 9.43 9.34 -7.57
C ASP A 690 9.81 7.85 -7.56
N ILE A 691 9.24 7.08 -6.64
CA ILE A 691 9.41 5.62 -6.58
C ILE A 691 8.87 4.96 -7.86
N LEU A 692 7.65 5.32 -8.29
CA LEU A 692 7.05 4.79 -9.52
C LEU A 692 7.88 5.13 -10.76
N TYR A 693 8.43 6.35 -10.83
CA TYR A 693 9.34 6.75 -11.90
C TYR A 693 10.65 5.94 -11.89
N GLY A 694 11.24 5.73 -10.70
CA GLY A 694 12.41 4.87 -10.56
C GLY A 694 12.14 3.43 -10.98
N MET A 695 10.98 2.88 -10.61
CA MET A 695 10.55 1.54 -11.00
C MET A 695 10.30 1.42 -12.52
N ALA A 696 9.76 2.46 -13.15
CA ALA A 696 9.59 2.52 -14.60
C ALA A 696 10.92 2.45 -15.36
N ILE A 697 11.97 3.10 -14.86
CA ILE A 697 13.30 3.03 -15.48
C ILE A 697 13.88 1.61 -15.33
N VAL A 698 13.79 1.04 -14.13
CA VAL A 698 14.31 -0.31 -13.84
C VAL A 698 13.53 -1.37 -14.63
N SER A 699 12.23 -1.18 -14.90
CA SER A 699 11.41 -2.16 -15.61
C SER A 699 11.81 -2.32 -17.07
N VAL A 700 12.16 -1.24 -17.76
CA VAL A 700 12.64 -1.34 -19.16
C VAL A 700 13.92 -2.17 -19.23
N ALA A 701 14.88 -1.90 -18.35
CA ALA A 701 16.12 -2.68 -18.29
C ALA A 701 15.87 -4.15 -17.90
N THR A 702 15.01 -4.38 -16.92
CA THR A 702 14.67 -5.73 -16.43
C THR A 702 14.02 -6.56 -17.53
N ASN A 703 13.03 -6.03 -18.25
CA ASN A 703 12.37 -6.74 -19.34
C ASN A 703 13.33 -7.02 -20.51
N ALA A 704 14.21 -6.07 -20.86
CA ALA A 704 15.23 -6.31 -21.87
C ALA A 704 16.16 -7.47 -21.48
N PHE A 705 16.59 -7.52 -20.21
CA PHE A 705 17.41 -8.63 -19.72
C PHE A 705 16.65 -9.96 -19.62
N ILE A 706 15.36 -9.97 -19.28
CA ILE A 706 14.55 -11.20 -19.26
C ILE A 706 14.46 -11.78 -20.67
N VAL A 707 14.16 -10.93 -21.67
CA VAL A 707 14.09 -11.37 -23.08
C VAL A 707 15.45 -11.82 -23.60
N ALA A 708 16.54 -11.16 -23.19
CA ALA A 708 17.88 -11.49 -23.68
C ALA A 708 18.50 -12.74 -23.02
N PHE A 709 18.33 -12.90 -21.70
CA PHE A 709 19.05 -13.91 -20.93
C PHE A 709 18.18 -15.05 -20.41
N THR A 710 16.90 -14.80 -20.09
CA THR A 710 16.03 -15.80 -19.47
C THR A 710 15.15 -16.52 -20.51
N SER A 711 14.72 -15.80 -21.54
CA SER A 711 13.94 -16.31 -22.68
C SER A 711 14.82 -17.06 -23.68
N ASP A 712 14.24 -18.03 -24.38
CA ASP A 712 14.88 -18.79 -25.46
C ASP A 712 14.66 -18.13 -26.84
N ILE A 713 14.15 -16.90 -26.90
CA ILE A 713 13.88 -16.20 -28.18
C ILE A 713 15.19 -15.88 -28.92
N ILE A 714 16.21 -15.35 -28.23
CA ILE A 714 17.47 -14.97 -28.88
C ILE A 714 18.21 -16.18 -29.49
N PRO A 715 18.41 -17.31 -28.77
CA PRO A 715 19.02 -18.50 -29.34
C PRO A 715 18.23 -19.06 -30.54
N ARG A 716 16.89 -19.10 -30.45
CA ARG A 716 16.02 -19.50 -31.58
C ARG A 716 16.19 -18.60 -32.80
N LEU A 717 16.29 -17.28 -32.59
CA LEU A 717 16.48 -16.31 -33.66
C LEU A 717 17.88 -16.44 -34.30
N VAL A 718 18.92 -16.65 -33.50
CA VAL A 718 20.29 -16.91 -33.99
C VAL A 718 20.33 -18.19 -34.81
N TYR A 719 19.69 -19.26 -34.34
CA TYR A 719 19.59 -20.50 -35.11
C TYR A 719 18.88 -20.29 -36.45
N PHE A 720 17.74 -19.60 -36.42
CA PHE A 720 16.94 -19.28 -37.60
C PHE A 720 17.76 -18.55 -38.67
N TYR A 721 18.50 -17.49 -38.30
CA TYR A 721 19.22 -16.68 -39.28
C TYR A 721 20.61 -17.20 -39.67
N ALA A 722 21.34 -17.85 -38.75
CA ALA A 722 22.75 -18.19 -38.97
C ALA A 722 23.01 -19.68 -39.23
N TYR A 723 22.18 -20.59 -38.67
CA TYR A 723 22.45 -22.03 -38.66
C TYR A 723 21.41 -22.87 -39.39
N SER A 724 20.24 -22.33 -39.69
CA SER A 724 19.19 -23.05 -40.41
C SER A 724 19.63 -23.40 -41.84
N LYS A 725 19.51 -24.67 -42.21
CA LYS A 725 19.86 -25.17 -43.55
C LYS A 725 18.65 -25.30 -44.48
N ASN A 726 17.45 -25.40 -43.91
CA ASN A 726 16.19 -25.59 -44.62
C ASN A 726 15.41 -24.27 -44.74
N SER A 727 15.05 -23.88 -45.96
CA SER A 727 14.27 -22.67 -46.20
C SER A 727 12.77 -22.83 -45.93
N THR A 728 12.23 -24.06 -45.92
CA THR A 728 10.80 -24.34 -45.70
C THR A 728 10.44 -24.51 -44.23
N GLU A 729 11.34 -25.06 -43.41
CA GLU A 729 11.19 -25.26 -41.96
C GLU A 729 12.47 -24.84 -41.24
N PRO A 730 12.70 -23.54 -41.03
CA PRO A 730 13.98 -23.01 -40.56
C PRO A 730 14.30 -23.34 -39.10
N LEU A 731 13.29 -23.67 -38.28
CA LEU A 731 13.47 -24.09 -36.88
C LEU A 731 13.65 -25.61 -36.71
N SER A 732 13.59 -26.39 -37.79
CA SER A 732 13.80 -27.84 -37.72
C SER A 732 15.23 -28.19 -37.28
N GLY A 733 15.35 -29.15 -36.37
CA GLY A 733 16.62 -29.61 -35.80
C GLY A 733 17.23 -28.65 -34.76
N TYR A 734 16.48 -27.65 -34.28
CA TYR A 734 16.96 -26.71 -33.27
C TYR A 734 17.37 -27.42 -31.99
N VAL A 735 16.55 -28.34 -31.48
CA VAL A 735 16.77 -29.01 -30.20
C VAL A 735 18.04 -29.88 -30.23
N ASN A 736 18.30 -30.53 -31.37
CA ASN A 736 19.51 -31.33 -31.55
C ASN A 736 20.78 -30.47 -31.64
N ASN A 737 20.68 -29.25 -32.17
CA ASN A 737 21.81 -28.32 -32.29
C ASN A 737 22.05 -27.48 -31.03
N SER A 738 21.03 -27.27 -30.20
CA SER A 738 21.16 -26.50 -28.97
C SER A 738 21.76 -27.30 -27.81
N LEU A 739 21.55 -28.62 -27.79
CA LEU A 739 22.10 -29.51 -26.77
C LEU A 739 23.54 -29.90 -27.08
N SER A 740 24.39 -29.87 -26.05
CA SER A 740 25.76 -30.34 -26.12
C SER A 740 25.87 -31.79 -25.64
N VAL A 741 26.59 -32.61 -26.38
CA VAL A 741 26.82 -34.03 -26.05
C VAL A 741 28.04 -34.14 -25.13
N PHE A 742 27.90 -34.88 -24.04
CA PHE A 742 28.92 -35.15 -23.05
C PHE A 742 29.17 -36.66 -22.93
N LEU A 743 30.44 -37.04 -22.90
CA LEU A 743 30.87 -38.43 -22.68
C LEU A 743 30.80 -38.75 -21.19
N ILE A 744 30.11 -39.82 -20.81
CA ILE A 744 29.92 -40.17 -19.39
C ILE A 744 31.26 -40.55 -18.72
N ASP A 745 32.24 -41.01 -19.49
CA ASP A 745 33.58 -41.35 -18.98
C ASP A 745 34.38 -40.13 -18.49
N ASP A 746 34.01 -38.91 -18.91
CA ASP A 746 34.68 -37.67 -18.51
C ASP A 746 34.18 -37.12 -17.16
N PHE A 747 33.25 -37.80 -16.49
CA PHE A 747 32.77 -37.40 -15.17
C PHE A 747 33.86 -37.59 -14.09
N PRO A 748 34.05 -36.61 -13.19
CA PRO A 748 34.82 -36.82 -11.98
C PRO A 748 34.22 -37.93 -11.11
N ASN A 749 35.05 -38.83 -10.57
CA ASN A 749 34.63 -39.98 -9.74
C ASN A 749 33.66 -39.67 -8.59
N HIS A 750 33.63 -38.43 -8.10
CA HIS A 750 32.79 -37.98 -6.98
C HIS A 750 31.44 -37.35 -7.42
N THR A 751 31.17 -37.30 -8.73
CA THR A 751 29.95 -36.69 -9.30
C THR A 751 29.10 -37.68 -10.10
N VAL A 752 29.63 -38.89 -10.35
CA VAL A 752 28.96 -39.94 -11.13
C VAL A 752 27.74 -40.44 -10.35
N PRO A 753 26.57 -40.61 -11.00
CA PRO A 753 25.39 -41.17 -10.34
C PRO A 753 25.60 -42.64 -9.93
N MET A 754 25.08 -43.04 -8.77
CA MET A 754 25.24 -44.39 -8.21
C MET A 754 24.57 -45.48 -9.05
N GLY A 755 23.50 -45.13 -9.79
CA GLY A 755 22.79 -46.01 -10.71
C GLY A 755 23.55 -46.18 -12.04
N LYS A 756 24.28 -47.29 -12.22
CA LYS A 756 24.88 -47.63 -13.52
C LYS A 756 23.81 -48.07 -14.52
N LYS A 757 23.62 -47.27 -15.57
CA LYS A 757 22.87 -47.65 -16.79
C LYS A 757 23.84 -47.67 -17.97
N ASP A 758 23.58 -48.54 -18.96
CA ASP A 758 24.41 -48.73 -20.16
C ASP A 758 24.25 -47.58 -21.16
N PHE A 759 24.54 -46.35 -20.74
CA PHE A 759 24.58 -45.18 -21.63
C PHE A 759 26.03 -44.74 -21.82
N ILE A 760 26.38 -44.40 -23.06
CA ILE A 760 27.73 -43.94 -23.43
C ILE A 760 27.81 -42.40 -23.38
N THR A 761 26.71 -41.73 -23.70
CA THR A 761 26.63 -40.27 -23.81
C THR A 761 25.40 -39.72 -23.10
N CYS A 762 25.53 -38.53 -22.51
CA CYS A 762 24.40 -37.73 -22.04
C CYS A 762 24.45 -36.33 -22.67
N SER A 763 23.29 -35.67 -22.78
CA SER A 763 23.15 -34.34 -23.35
C SER A 763 22.92 -33.31 -22.24
N THR A 764 23.42 -32.09 -22.44
CA THR A 764 23.23 -30.98 -21.51
C THR A 764 23.06 -29.66 -22.27
N SER A 765 22.20 -28.79 -21.75
CA SER A 765 22.04 -27.41 -22.22
C SER A 765 23.14 -26.53 -21.62
N CYS A 766 24.39 -26.73 -22.02
CA CYS A 766 25.48 -25.84 -21.64
C CYS A 766 25.50 -24.62 -22.55
N PHE A 767 25.05 -23.47 -22.05
CA PHE A 767 25.44 -22.19 -22.63
C PHE A 767 26.95 -22.00 -22.40
N CYS A 768 27.78 -22.31 -23.40
CA CYS A 768 29.20 -22.03 -23.37
C CYS A 768 29.45 -20.51 -23.40
N LEU A 769 29.30 -19.86 -22.25
CA LEU A 769 29.72 -18.46 -22.03
C LEU A 769 31.23 -18.34 -21.77
N ASN A 770 31.95 -19.45 -21.69
CA ASN A 770 33.38 -19.49 -21.32
C ASN A 770 34.38 -19.54 -22.49
N SER A 771 33.98 -19.17 -23.71
CA SER A 771 34.91 -19.17 -24.86
C SER A 771 35.26 -17.79 -25.42
N TYR A 772 34.72 -16.68 -24.87
CA TYR A 772 34.98 -15.33 -25.38
C TYR A 772 35.08 -14.24 -24.28
N TRP A 773 35.72 -14.55 -23.15
CA TRP A 773 36.26 -13.55 -22.23
C TRP A 773 37.70 -13.88 -21.84
#